data_AF-A0A8B7XY63-F1
#
_entry.id   AF-A0A8B7XY63-F1
#
_cell.length_a   1.000
_cell.length_b   1.000
_cell.length_c   1.000
_cell.angle_alpha   90.00
_cell.angle_beta   90.00
_cell.angle_gamma   90.00
#
_symmetry.space_group_name_H-M   'P 1'
#
loop_
_entity.id
_entity.type
_entity.pdbx_description
1 polymer ?
#
loop_
_entity_poly.entity_id
_entity_poly.type
_entity_poly.pdbx_seq_one_letter_code
_entity_poly.pdbx_strand_id
1 'polypeptide(L)'
;MAPSKKIIQVVFLTSMMWFSVDIMLLITYTTSPESNFSLKLPFGNDQKRNTGRERKSGRQEFDKMERRDDWSMPQVQSHQQRGTQRQIPRDNPRVGIRNRHQLGEKHEEKNPVVNFEKKHNIVALKNNDHLQHKAGEPGVRNQQKDTQSVDLQDERNVDQNREQKIVQKDLPDVNNDKRRQLEDIRRKNFNQNQIHNVEQGVNLNEKDDQVSDSVSEDLESKPRSIMRKASVKLEPKSKGSPTYNYVRDLDVTSKPRDPNGPGEMGKGVKTEVKDASKVALGFKHASFNEFVSDMISLERALPEKRPPMCKRKKYVDVLPETSIIICFTEESWSTLLRTVHSVLNRSPPELVKEVILVDDYSQRDYLKQPLDEYMTQFPKVKILRLEQREGLIRARLRGAEIAQGTVLTFLDSHVECHVGWLEPLLQRIWENRTRVVCPALDSIDATTFRYEGSGNIMGAFEWDLQFHWVGLPRRELKRRQDESYPIRTPAIAGGLFSIDRQWFYELGSYDKGMDIWGGENIELSLRTWMCGGSMEILPCSRVGHIFRKSQPYKFPDGNVKTFLRNTQRVVEVWLDDFKPLFYSMRPELHARQYGDVSERLELRKRLKCKDFKWYLDNVYPELDVPDMDVTARGEMRNLGVGKCLDRQSNGPLGLYPCHGQGGHQSFSLSRKGHLQYESKCALPWKSTDRMGLGNCRATRVFKFEHTKNNAMVEAHTRKCLSVSRDKNFVILQQCDGSPKQQWKWSTYIH
;
A
#
# COMPACT_ATOMS: atom_id res chain seq x y z
N MET A 1 -24.61 -60.84 37.93
CA MET A 1 -25.71 -61.82 37.80
C MET A 1 -26.93 -61.13 37.20
N ALA A 2 -27.89 -61.86 36.62
CA ALA A 2 -29.08 -61.30 35.94
C ALA A 2 -30.25 -61.00 36.93
N PRO A 3 -31.39 -60.39 36.53
CA PRO A 3 -32.38 -60.94 35.56
C PRO A 3 -32.50 -60.11 34.25
N SER A 4 -33.05 -60.54 33.09
CA SER A 4 -34.30 -61.27 32.72
C SER A 4 -35.57 -60.38 32.80
N LYS A 5 -36.53 -60.32 31.84
CA LYS A 5 -36.89 -61.25 30.73
C LYS A 5 -37.92 -60.60 29.74
N LYS A 6 -38.15 -61.22 28.55
CA LYS A 6 -39.31 -61.10 27.58
C LYS A 6 -39.38 -59.86 26.62
N ILE A 7 -40.12 -59.82 25.47
CA ILE A 7 -40.58 -60.73 24.35
C ILE A 7 -41.67 -59.95 23.52
N ILE A 8 -41.97 -60.06 22.21
CA ILE A 8 -41.40 -60.70 20.97
C ILE A 8 -42.13 -60.13 19.69
N GLN A 9 -41.63 -60.39 18.46
CA GLN A 9 -42.23 -60.12 17.11
C GLN A 9 -42.38 -58.62 16.74
N VAL A 10 -42.41 -58.14 15.48
CA VAL A 10 -42.92 -58.58 14.14
C VAL A 10 -42.04 -57.95 13.00
N VAL A 11 -41.89 -58.41 11.74
CA VAL A 11 -41.81 -59.74 11.07
C VAL A 11 -41.41 -59.56 9.55
N PHE A 12 -40.72 -60.53 8.91
CA PHE A 12 -40.33 -60.65 7.46
C PHE A 12 -39.39 -59.55 6.88
N LEU A 13 -38.43 -59.76 5.95
CA LEU A 13 -38.09 -60.70 4.83
C LEU A 13 -38.58 -60.32 3.41
N THR A 14 -37.68 -59.78 2.59
CA THR A 14 -37.39 -60.08 1.15
C THR A 14 -36.29 -59.13 0.62
N SER A 15 -35.66 -59.29 -0.55
CA SER A 15 -34.89 -60.44 -1.08
C SER A 15 -34.10 -60.02 -2.34
N MET A 16 -32.91 -60.60 -2.58
CA MET A 16 -32.12 -60.59 -3.85
C MET A 16 -31.63 -59.21 -4.37
N MET A 17 -30.48 -59.01 -5.04
CA MET A 17 -29.43 -59.78 -5.75
C MET A 17 -29.44 -59.67 -7.30
N TRP A 18 -28.33 -59.12 -7.83
CA TRP A 18 -27.70 -59.39 -9.15
C TRP A 18 -28.44 -58.86 -10.41
N PHE A 19 -27.82 -58.69 -11.59
CA PHE A 19 -26.44 -58.90 -12.11
C PHE A 19 -25.85 -57.52 -12.58
N SER A 20 -24.67 -57.30 -13.18
CA SER A 20 -23.53 -58.08 -13.73
C SER A 20 -22.20 -57.40 -13.31
N VAL A 21 -20.97 -57.94 -13.38
CA VAL A 21 -20.31 -59.05 -14.11
C VAL A 21 -19.67 -58.68 -15.47
N ASP A 22 -18.33 -58.61 -15.43
CA ASP A 22 -17.27 -58.82 -16.44
C ASP A 22 -17.24 -58.10 -17.81
N ILE A 23 -16.07 -57.52 -18.11
CA ILE A 23 -15.09 -58.13 -19.02
C ILE A 23 -13.66 -57.77 -18.58
N MET A 24 -12.74 -58.73 -18.66
CA MET A 24 -11.32 -58.59 -18.33
C MET A 24 -10.51 -59.27 -19.44
N LEU A 25 -9.55 -58.57 -20.06
CA LEU A 25 -8.69 -59.19 -21.08
C LEU A 25 -7.35 -58.46 -21.21
N LEU A 26 -6.26 -59.18 -20.96
CA LEU A 26 -4.90 -58.71 -21.22
C LEU A 26 -4.53 -58.95 -22.68
N ILE A 27 -3.88 -57.97 -23.32
CA ILE A 27 -2.79 -58.26 -24.27
C ILE A 27 -1.62 -57.31 -23.99
N THR A 28 -0.49 -57.88 -23.56
CA THR A 28 0.83 -57.25 -23.68
C THR A 28 1.43 -57.63 -25.02
N TYR A 29 2.05 -56.70 -25.75
CA TYR A 29 3.35 -56.93 -26.40
C TYR A 29 4.02 -55.62 -26.86
N THR A 30 5.31 -55.73 -27.18
CA THR A 30 6.26 -54.66 -27.51
C THR A 30 6.22 -54.23 -28.98
N THR A 31 6.53 -52.97 -29.29
CA THR A 31 7.75 -52.56 -30.05
C THR A 31 7.77 -51.07 -30.42
N SER A 32 8.95 -50.47 -30.39
CA SER A 32 9.38 -49.37 -31.28
C SER A 32 10.45 -49.96 -32.22
N PRO A 33 10.68 -49.44 -33.44
CA PRO A 33 11.34 -48.12 -33.60
C PRO A 33 10.90 -47.26 -34.81
N GLU A 34 11.42 -46.03 -34.80
CA GLU A 34 11.86 -45.17 -35.94
C GLU A 34 11.29 -45.32 -37.37
N SER A 35 10.99 -44.17 -37.99
CA SER A 35 11.73 -43.73 -39.20
C SER A 35 11.43 -42.28 -39.60
N ASN A 36 12.38 -41.66 -40.31
CA ASN A 36 12.25 -40.30 -40.88
C ASN A 36 11.42 -40.31 -42.16
N PHE A 37 10.76 -39.19 -42.47
CA PHE A 37 10.37 -38.88 -43.85
C PHE A 37 10.83 -37.48 -44.28
N SER A 38 11.75 -37.45 -45.24
CA SER A 38 12.12 -36.27 -46.02
C SER A 38 11.58 -36.48 -47.43
N LEU A 39 10.87 -35.50 -47.99
CA LEU A 39 10.38 -35.53 -49.37
C LEU A 39 10.92 -34.32 -50.15
N LYS A 40 11.36 -34.59 -51.39
CA LYS A 40 12.00 -33.62 -52.29
C LYS A 40 11.35 -33.73 -53.67
N LEU A 41 11.06 -32.56 -54.26
CA LEU A 41 10.99 -32.34 -55.73
C LEU A 41 9.77 -33.04 -56.43
N PRO A 42 9.32 -32.63 -57.65
CA PRO A 42 10.13 -32.18 -58.80
C PRO A 42 9.75 -30.88 -59.56
N PHE A 43 10.81 -30.30 -60.14
CA PHE A 43 10.96 -29.60 -61.44
C PHE A 43 9.97 -28.55 -61.99
N GLY A 44 10.57 -27.47 -62.52
CA GLY A 44 10.00 -26.53 -63.50
C GLY A 44 11.07 -25.51 -63.96
N ASN A 45 11.43 -25.51 -65.25
CA ASN A 45 12.42 -24.58 -65.85
C ASN A 45 11.82 -23.15 -66.01
N ASP A 46 12.52 -22.07 -66.35
CA ASP A 46 13.82 -21.86 -67.04
C ASP A 46 14.35 -20.42 -66.63
N GLN A 47 15.26 -19.63 -67.23
CA GLN A 47 16.00 -19.64 -68.51
C GLN A 47 17.22 -18.67 -68.49
N LYS A 48 18.23 -18.90 -69.35
CA LYS A 48 19.29 -17.97 -69.85
C LYS A 48 20.17 -17.23 -68.80
N ARG A 49 21.48 -17.52 -68.71
CA ARG A 49 22.58 -16.96 -69.55
C ARG A 49 22.74 -15.43 -69.51
N ASN A 50 23.81 -14.92 -68.88
CA ASN A 50 25.00 -14.45 -69.63
C ASN A 50 26.24 -14.12 -68.77
N THR A 51 27.37 -13.95 -69.49
CA THR A 51 28.70 -13.38 -69.16
C THR A 51 28.79 -12.30 -68.07
N GLY A 52 29.93 -12.04 -67.39
CA GLY A 52 31.28 -12.64 -67.47
C GLY A 52 32.43 -11.61 -67.48
N ARG A 53 33.54 -11.91 -66.76
CA ARG A 53 34.88 -11.26 -66.70
C ARG A 53 35.13 -9.93 -65.96
N GLU A 54 35.96 -10.06 -64.91
CA GLU A 54 37.29 -9.44 -64.70
C GLU A 54 37.57 -7.94 -65.02
N ARG A 55 37.97 -7.18 -63.97
CA ARG A 55 39.07 -6.16 -63.88
C ARG A 55 38.88 -5.33 -62.59
N LYS A 56 39.86 -4.66 -61.97
CA LYS A 56 41.34 -4.79 -61.80
C LYS A 56 41.74 -3.81 -60.66
N SER A 57 42.97 -3.90 -60.13
CA SER A 57 43.77 -2.89 -59.36
C SER A 57 43.16 -1.49 -59.04
N GLY A 58 43.39 -0.84 -57.88
CA GLY A 58 44.28 -1.14 -56.75
C GLY A 58 45.22 0.02 -56.38
N ARG A 59 45.37 0.32 -55.07
CA ARG A 59 46.38 1.17 -54.41
C ARG A 59 46.38 2.69 -54.68
N GLN A 60 46.38 3.49 -53.61
CA GLN A 60 47.33 4.59 -53.42
C GLN A 60 47.58 4.84 -51.91
N GLU A 61 48.75 5.36 -51.57
CA GLU A 61 49.26 5.66 -50.21
C GLU A 61 49.65 7.15 -50.12
N PHE A 62 50.48 7.53 -49.14
CA PHE A 62 51.07 8.87 -48.85
C PHE A 62 50.16 9.84 -48.04
N ASP A 63 50.64 10.51 -46.98
CA ASP A 63 51.94 10.36 -46.27
C ASP A 63 51.97 10.94 -44.83
N LYS A 64 52.80 10.35 -43.95
CA LYS A 64 53.62 10.89 -42.81
C LYS A 64 53.03 11.97 -41.83
N MET A 65 53.58 12.25 -40.62
CA MET A 65 54.88 11.92 -39.99
C MET A 65 54.82 11.92 -38.43
N GLU A 66 55.47 10.93 -37.79
CA GLU A 66 56.37 10.96 -36.59
C GLU A 66 56.25 12.02 -35.44
N ARG A 67 56.69 11.82 -34.17
CA ARG A 67 57.52 10.77 -33.49
C ARG A 67 57.44 10.88 -31.92
N ARG A 68 57.85 9.81 -31.20
CA ARG A 68 58.43 9.75 -29.81
C ARG A 68 57.52 10.08 -28.60
N ASP A 69 57.75 9.62 -27.36
CA ASP A 69 58.54 8.53 -26.70
C ASP A 69 57.88 8.34 -25.30
N ASP A 70 57.51 7.18 -24.73
CA ASP A 70 58.27 6.01 -24.19
C ASP A 70 58.08 5.91 -22.64
N TRP A 71 58.44 4.76 -22.04
CA TRP A 71 58.49 4.38 -20.60
C TRP A 71 57.23 3.89 -19.88
N SER A 72 57.47 3.03 -18.86
CA SER A 72 56.50 2.11 -18.26
C SER A 72 56.78 1.80 -16.77
N MET A 73 56.03 0.85 -16.21
CA MET A 73 55.96 0.38 -14.81
C MET A 73 57.31 0.26 -14.04
N PRO A 74 57.28 0.34 -12.68
CA PRO A 74 57.27 -0.90 -11.89
C PRO A 74 56.39 -0.87 -10.60
N GLN A 75 56.65 -1.79 -9.66
CA GLN A 75 55.72 -2.29 -8.63
C GLN A 75 56.38 -2.41 -7.22
N VAL A 76 55.52 -2.44 -6.18
CA VAL A 76 55.61 -3.33 -4.96
C VAL A 76 56.60 -3.02 -3.79
N GLN A 77 56.02 -2.96 -2.55
CA GLN A 77 56.59 -3.25 -1.20
C GLN A 77 57.71 -2.34 -0.60
N SER A 78 57.93 -2.19 0.73
CA SER A 78 57.32 -2.77 1.97
C SER A 78 57.58 -1.92 3.25
N HIS A 79 56.89 -2.29 4.35
CA HIS A 79 57.32 -2.30 5.77
C HIS A 79 57.64 -1.03 6.63
N GLN A 80 57.00 -1.01 7.83
CA GLN A 80 57.52 -0.65 9.17
C GLN A 80 57.95 0.83 9.47
N GLN A 81 58.03 1.34 10.71
CA GLN A 81 57.56 0.92 12.06
C GLN A 81 57.44 2.16 12.99
N ARG A 82 56.61 2.11 14.05
CA ARG A 82 56.56 3.04 15.22
C ARG A 82 56.12 4.49 14.91
N GLY A 83 55.52 5.26 15.82
CA GLY A 83 54.95 4.95 17.15
C GLY A 83 54.92 6.17 18.09
N THR A 84 54.00 6.19 19.08
CA THR A 84 54.00 7.08 20.30
C THR A 84 53.89 8.61 20.09
N GLN A 85 53.36 9.47 20.98
CA GLN A 85 52.47 9.34 22.17
C GLN A 85 51.84 10.72 22.50
N ARG A 86 50.79 10.75 23.35
CA ARG A 86 50.20 11.92 24.08
C ARG A 86 49.51 12.99 23.18
N GLN A 87 48.33 13.56 23.46
CA GLN A 87 47.53 13.91 24.66
C GLN A 87 47.82 15.28 25.33
N ILE A 88 46.79 16.17 25.28
CA ILE A 88 46.19 16.92 26.43
C ILE A 88 47.00 18.13 26.99
N PRO A 89 46.37 19.29 27.34
CA PRO A 89 45.10 19.89 26.87
C PRO A 89 45.09 21.47 26.88
N ARG A 90 43.89 22.09 26.80
CA ARG A 90 43.52 23.44 27.32
C ARG A 90 44.22 24.67 26.65
N ASP A 91 43.69 25.90 26.67
CA ASP A 91 42.69 26.55 27.55
C ASP A 91 41.75 27.54 26.81
N ASN A 92 40.77 28.12 27.53
CA ASN A 92 39.91 29.23 27.09
C ASN A 92 39.40 30.00 28.32
N PRO A 93 39.63 31.33 28.45
CA PRO A 93 38.46 32.23 28.60
C PRO A 93 38.60 33.72 28.17
N ARG A 94 37.49 34.24 27.60
CA ARG A 94 36.78 35.51 27.96
C ARG A 94 37.24 36.94 27.54
N VAL A 95 36.21 37.70 27.08
CA VAL A 95 35.86 39.12 27.36
C VAL A 95 36.59 40.26 26.59
N GLY A 96 35.82 41.27 26.12
CA GLY A 96 36.35 42.48 25.45
C GLY A 96 35.30 43.44 24.84
N ILE A 97 34.42 44.04 25.65
CA ILE A 97 33.30 44.94 25.26
C ILE A 97 33.75 46.26 24.58
N ARG A 98 33.03 46.75 23.54
CA ARG A 98 32.66 48.20 23.37
C ARG A 98 31.62 48.49 22.25
N ASN A 99 30.97 49.66 22.35
CA ASN A 99 29.84 50.14 21.51
C ASN A 99 30.22 51.37 20.67
N ARG A 100 29.57 51.61 19.51
CA ARG A 100 28.74 52.84 19.22
C ARG A 100 28.21 52.95 17.76
N HIS A 101 27.07 53.66 17.64
CA HIS A 101 26.62 54.68 16.66
C HIS A 101 27.50 55.05 15.43
N GLN A 102 26.99 55.54 14.28
CA GLN A 102 25.64 55.68 13.66
C GLN A 102 25.78 56.21 12.21
N LEU A 103 24.72 56.07 11.38
CA LEU A 103 24.35 56.92 10.20
C LEU A 103 25.33 57.03 8.99
N GLY A 104 24.79 57.31 7.79
CA GLY A 104 25.55 57.92 6.67
C GLY A 104 25.45 57.28 5.27
N GLU A 105 24.39 57.63 4.53
CA GLU A 105 24.29 57.85 3.06
C GLU A 105 25.31 57.24 2.05
N LYS A 106 24.80 56.69 0.92
CA LYS A 106 24.80 57.40 -0.38
C LYS A 106 23.99 56.70 -1.50
N HIS A 107 23.83 57.40 -2.63
CA HIS A 107 22.90 57.14 -3.74
C HIS A 107 23.65 56.86 -5.06
N GLU A 108 22.90 56.47 -6.11
CA GLU A 108 23.27 56.54 -7.55
C GLU A 108 24.43 55.67 -8.08
N GLU A 109 24.53 55.33 -9.38
CA GLU A 109 23.54 54.99 -10.43
C GLU A 109 24.29 54.39 -11.63
N LYS A 110 23.68 53.49 -12.44
CA LYS A 110 23.77 53.50 -13.93
C LYS A 110 22.94 52.43 -14.65
N ASN A 111 22.43 52.85 -15.81
CA ASN A 111 21.67 52.12 -16.84
C ASN A 111 22.62 51.44 -17.87
N PRO A 112 22.21 50.69 -18.93
CA PRO A 112 20.96 50.86 -19.72
C PRO A 112 20.20 49.60 -20.21
N VAL A 113 19.11 49.86 -20.95
CA VAL A 113 18.17 48.92 -21.59
C VAL A 113 18.07 49.22 -23.10
N VAL A 114 17.91 48.19 -23.96
CA VAL A 114 17.33 48.33 -25.33
C VAL A 114 16.50 47.08 -25.73
N ASN A 115 15.18 47.26 -25.90
CA ASN A 115 14.22 46.79 -26.94
C ASN A 115 14.38 45.38 -27.60
N PHE A 116 13.29 44.66 -27.93
CA PHE A 116 12.28 45.06 -28.94
C PHE A 116 10.81 44.65 -28.69
N GLU A 117 9.93 45.13 -29.57
CA GLU A 117 8.51 45.45 -29.32
C GLU A 117 7.47 44.38 -29.74
N LYS A 118 6.22 44.59 -29.30
CA LYS A 118 5.00 44.10 -29.97
C LYS A 118 4.36 45.23 -30.78
N LYS A 119 3.60 44.89 -31.84
CA LYS A 119 2.59 45.79 -32.44
C LYS A 119 1.23 45.10 -32.57
N HIS A 120 0.17 45.90 -32.48
CA HIS A 120 -1.20 45.55 -32.83
C HIS A 120 -1.59 46.22 -34.16
N ASN A 121 -2.71 45.78 -34.75
CA ASN A 121 -3.51 46.57 -35.71
C ASN A 121 -4.99 46.15 -35.63
N ILE A 122 -5.89 47.03 -36.08
CA ILE A 122 -7.36 46.94 -35.98
C ILE A 122 -7.99 47.41 -37.31
N VAL A 123 -9.13 46.82 -37.73
CA VAL A 123 -10.21 47.30 -38.63
C VAL A 123 -11.13 46.07 -38.92
N ALA A 124 -12.46 46.00 -38.69
CA ALA A 124 -13.64 46.85 -38.94
C ALA A 124 -14.27 46.61 -40.35
N LEU A 125 -15.58 46.41 -40.58
CA LEU A 125 -16.78 46.39 -39.71
C LEU A 125 -17.49 44.98 -39.77
N LYS A 126 -18.78 44.69 -40.07
CA LYS A 126 -20.01 45.45 -40.45
C LYS A 126 -21.34 44.68 -40.15
N ASN A 127 -22.45 45.44 -40.21
CA ASN A 127 -23.92 45.21 -40.24
C ASN A 127 -24.48 43.94 -40.97
N ASN A 128 -25.75 43.49 -40.84
CA ASN A 128 -26.98 44.01 -40.19
C ASN A 128 -28.06 42.91 -39.86
N ASP A 129 -29.24 43.36 -39.40
CA ASP A 129 -30.61 42.76 -39.53
C ASP A 129 -31.13 41.61 -38.63
N HIS A 130 -31.78 42.05 -37.53
CA HIS A 130 -33.22 41.94 -37.24
C HIS A 130 -34.08 40.64 -37.32
N LEU A 131 -34.92 40.57 -36.28
CA LEU A 131 -36.35 40.13 -36.21
C LEU A 131 -36.72 38.75 -35.65
N GLN A 132 -37.92 38.75 -35.06
CA GLN A 132 -38.58 37.67 -34.29
C GLN A 132 -39.75 37.11 -35.12
N HIS A 133 -40.30 35.95 -34.74
CA HIS A 133 -41.71 35.85 -34.32
C HIS A 133 -42.04 34.50 -33.66
N LYS A 134 -43.20 34.44 -32.98
CA LYS A 134 -43.80 33.24 -32.35
C LYS A 134 -45.10 32.80 -33.06
N ALA A 135 -45.53 31.59 -32.70
CA ALA A 135 -46.92 31.08 -32.59
C ALA A 135 -47.43 30.13 -33.69
N GLY A 136 -48.24 29.13 -33.28
CA GLY A 136 -48.87 28.14 -34.16
C GLY A 136 -49.20 26.79 -33.48
N GLU A 137 -50.26 26.73 -32.68
CA GLU A 137 -51.00 25.49 -32.32
C GLU A 137 -52.10 25.20 -33.38
N PRO A 138 -52.95 24.12 -33.37
CA PRO A 138 -53.42 23.30 -32.23
C PRO A 138 -53.60 21.77 -32.49
N GLY A 139 -54.16 20.98 -31.53
CA GLY A 139 -54.69 19.64 -31.85
C GLY A 139 -55.24 18.69 -30.75
N VAL A 140 -56.50 18.86 -30.32
CA VAL A 140 -57.50 17.78 -30.01
C VAL A 140 -57.39 16.88 -28.73
N ARG A 141 -58.26 17.21 -27.72
CA ARG A 141 -59.16 16.34 -26.87
C ARG A 141 -58.59 15.20 -25.98
N ASN A 142 -59.20 14.78 -24.84
CA ASN A 142 -60.42 15.22 -24.11
C ASN A 142 -60.43 14.76 -22.61
N GLN A 143 -61.25 15.45 -21.78
CA GLN A 143 -61.93 14.99 -20.52
C GLN A 143 -61.08 14.39 -19.37
N GLN A 144 -60.99 14.96 -18.16
CA GLN A 144 -62.00 15.33 -17.12
C GLN A 144 -62.80 14.17 -16.50
N LYS A 145 -62.59 13.93 -15.18
CA LYS A 145 -63.52 14.18 -14.05
C LYS A 145 -62.87 13.72 -12.72
N ASP A 146 -62.80 14.57 -11.69
CA ASP A 146 -63.74 14.78 -10.56
C ASP A 146 -63.72 13.65 -9.51
N THR A 147 -63.73 13.84 -8.17
CA THR A 147 -63.42 14.98 -7.25
C THR A 147 -63.34 14.45 -5.79
N GLN A 148 -62.87 15.32 -4.87
CA GLN A 148 -63.17 15.45 -3.41
C GLN A 148 -62.13 14.91 -2.40
N SER A 149 -61.93 15.52 -1.20
CA SER A 149 -61.88 16.92 -0.67
C SER A 149 -61.77 16.85 0.88
N VAL A 150 -61.61 17.99 1.59
CA VAL A 150 -61.77 18.18 3.06
C VAL A 150 -60.62 17.65 3.96
N ASP A 151 -60.04 18.41 4.92
CA ASP A 151 -60.03 19.87 5.12
C ASP A 151 -58.89 20.40 6.04
N LEU A 152 -58.55 21.68 5.82
CA LEU A 152 -58.26 22.79 6.77
C LEU A 152 -57.79 22.53 8.22
N GLN A 153 -56.69 23.20 8.62
CA GLN A 153 -56.77 24.30 9.59
C GLN A 153 -55.56 25.27 9.58
N ASP A 154 -55.94 26.54 9.51
CA ASP A 154 -55.28 27.83 9.73
C ASP A 154 -54.51 28.02 11.08
N GLU A 155 -53.72 29.08 11.37
CA GLU A 155 -53.57 30.41 10.74
C GLU A 155 -52.25 31.18 11.12
N ARG A 156 -51.92 32.22 10.32
CA ARG A 156 -51.31 33.54 10.67
C ARG A 156 -49.81 33.78 11.00
N ASN A 157 -49.25 34.73 10.22
CA ASN A 157 -48.45 35.93 10.59
C ASN A 157 -46.91 35.86 10.81
N VAL A 158 -46.11 36.87 10.38
CA VAL A 158 -46.26 37.90 9.30
C VAL A 158 -44.88 38.52 8.94
N ASP A 159 -44.83 39.26 7.82
CA ASP A 159 -43.73 40.04 7.22
C ASP A 159 -42.57 40.60 8.07
N GLN A 160 -41.35 40.67 7.49
CA GLN A 160 -40.88 41.93 6.84
C GLN A 160 -39.56 41.79 6.03
N ASN A 161 -39.55 42.39 4.84
CA ASN A 161 -38.35 42.65 4.03
C ASN A 161 -37.76 44.04 4.35
N ARG A 162 -36.43 44.21 4.22
CA ARG A 162 -35.83 45.54 4.05
C ARG A 162 -34.54 45.52 3.23
N GLU A 163 -34.46 46.42 2.26
CA GLU A 163 -33.29 46.63 1.38
C GLU A 163 -32.18 47.45 2.08
N GLN A 164 -30.91 47.36 1.62
CA GLN A 164 -30.33 48.31 0.64
C GLN A 164 -28.81 48.13 0.43
N LYS A 165 -28.40 48.25 -0.85
CA LYS A 165 -27.17 48.87 -1.40
C LYS A 165 -25.83 48.69 -0.66
N ILE A 166 -24.90 47.97 -1.30
CA ILE A 166 -23.45 48.08 -1.05
C ILE A 166 -22.84 49.08 -2.04
N VAL A 167 -21.92 49.93 -1.56
CA VAL A 167 -21.17 50.90 -2.38
C VAL A 167 -19.85 50.29 -2.85
N GLN A 168 -19.49 50.54 -4.12
CA GLN A 168 -18.28 50.06 -4.77
C GLN A 168 -17.11 51.04 -4.53
N LYS A 169 -15.94 50.53 -4.09
CA LYS A 169 -14.65 51.26 -4.13
C LYS A 169 -13.44 50.33 -4.19
N ASP A 170 -12.69 50.48 -5.28
CA ASP A 170 -11.23 50.42 -5.48
C ASP A 170 -10.37 49.31 -4.83
N LEU A 171 -9.63 48.59 -5.69
CA LEU A 171 -8.61 47.59 -5.35
C LEU A 171 -7.23 48.02 -5.90
N PRO A 172 -6.14 47.93 -5.12
CA PRO A 172 -4.78 47.90 -5.64
C PRO A 172 -4.34 46.48 -6.06
N ASP A 173 -3.41 46.39 -7.01
CA ASP A 173 -2.94 45.13 -7.61
C ASP A 173 -1.85 44.41 -6.77
N VAL A 174 -1.92 43.08 -6.68
CA VAL A 174 -0.91 42.20 -6.05
C VAL A 174 -0.76 40.91 -6.87
N ASN A 175 -0.30 41.04 -8.11
CA ASN A 175 -0.14 39.91 -9.03
C ASN A 175 1.13 39.06 -8.75
N ASN A 176 1.23 38.48 -7.55
CA ASN A 176 2.26 37.48 -7.20
C ASN A 176 1.73 36.31 -6.34
N ASP A 177 0.74 36.52 -5.47
CA ASP A 177 0.23 35.45 -4.59
C ASP A 177 -0.56 34.35 -5.32
N LYS A 178 -1.22 34.68 -6.45
CA LYS A 178 -1.98 33.69 -7.24
C LYS A 178 -1.15 32.47 -7.66
N ARG A 179 0.17 32.63 -7.85
CA ARG A 179 1.06 31.52 -8.23
C ARG A 179 1.29 30.54 -7.08
N ARG A 180 1.38 31.03 -5.83
CA ARG A 180 1.46 30.19 -4.61
C ARG A 180 0.11 29.56 -4.26
N GLN A 181 -0.97 30.32 -4.38
CA GLN A 181 -2.32 29.83 -4.09
C GLN A 181 -2.73 28.65 -5.00
N LEU A 182 -2.32 28.66 -6.28
CA LEU A 182 -2.57 27.54 -7.20
C LEU A 182 -1.81 26.25 -6.83
N GLU A 183 -0.65 26.33 -6.19
CA GLU A 183 0.08 25.16 -5.70
C GLU A 183 -0.53 24.61 -4.39
N ASP A 184 -0.97 25.49 -3.49
CA ASP A 184 -1.66 25.10 -2.26
C ASP A 184 -3.06 24.52 -2.52
N ILE A 185 -3.78 25.00 -3.54
CA ILE A 185 -5.06 24.40 -3.98
C ILE A 185 -4.81 22.99 -4.54
N ARG A 186 -3.73 22.78 -5.32
CA ARG A 186 -3.34 21.44 -5.79
C ARG A 186 -3.01 20.48 -4.63
N ARG A 187 -2.34 20.97 -3.57
CA ARG A 187 -2.04 20.16 -2.37
C ARG A 187 -3.30 19.85 -1.54
N LYS A 188 -4.20 20.81 -1.33
CA LYS A 188 -5.44 20.61 -0.57
C LYS A 188 -6.40 19.66 -1.28
N ASN A 189 -6.56 19.79 -2.61
CA ASN A 189 -7.38 18.89 -3.41
C ASN A 189 -6.83 17.45 -3.47
N PHE A 190 -5.56 17.21 -3.14
CA PHE A 190 -5.01 15.86 -3.01
C PHE A 190 -5.47 15.20 -1.71
N ASN A 191 -5.31 15.87 -0.56
CA ASN A 191 -5.68 15.32 0.75
C ASN A 191 -7.20 15.23 0.96
N GLN A 192 -7.97 16.19 0.47
CA GLN A 192 -9.41 16.27 0.77
C GLN A 192 -10.24 15.16 0.09
N ASN A 193 -9.69 14.52 -0.95
CA ASN A 193 -10.31 13.39 -1.66
C ASN A 193 -10.23 12.03 -0.92
N GLN A 194 -9.69 11.98 0.31
CA GLN A 194 -9.67 10.76 1.15
C GLN A 194 -10.60 10.83 2.37
N ILE A 195 -11.19 11.99 2.68
CA ILE A 195 -11.90 12.24 3.95
C ILE A 195 -13.42 12.30 3.76
N HIS A 196 -13.97 11.45 2.89
CA HIS A 196 -15.42 11.30 2.69
C HIS A 196 -15.81 9.83 2.52
N ASN A 197 -16.11 9.18 3.64
CA ASN A 197 -16.92 7.97 3.71
C ASN A 197 -17.78 7.99 4.99
N VAL A 198 -18.84 8.81 4.91
CA VAL A 198 -20.17 8.61 5.52
C VAL A 198 -20.25 8.44 7.06
N GLU A 199 -20.82 9.47 7.70
CA GLU A 199 -21.39 9.41 9.05
C GLU A 199 -22.80 8.78 9.04
N GLN A 200 -23.38 8.59 10.23
CA GLN A 200 -24.78 8.21 10.51
C GLN A 200 -25.12 6.71 10.26
N GLY A 201 -25.77 5.97 11.17
CA GLY A 201 -26.10 6.26 12.57
C GLY A 201 -27.54 5.87 12.93
N VAL A 202 -27.72 4.82 13.73
CA VAL A 202 -29.00 4.46 14.38
C VAL A 202 -28.73 4.05 15.82
N ASN A 203 -29.67 4.39 16.71
CA ASN A 203 -29.61 4.22 18.15
C ASN A 203 -30.67 3.19 18.60
N LEU A 204 -30.29 2.17 19.35
CA LEU A 204 -31.21 1.25 20.04
C LEU A 204 -30.67 0.92 21.43
N ASN A 205 -31.60 0.58 22.33
CA ASN A 205 -31.48 0.71 23.77
C ASN A 205 -31.93 -0.60 24.44
N GLU A 206 -31.44 -0.87 25.67
CA GLU A 206 -31.97 -1.89 26.61
C GLU A 206 -31.79 -3.37 26.17
N LYS A 207 -31.69 -4.39 27.05
CA LYS A 207 -31.47 -4.48 28.52
C LYS A 207 -31.04 -5.93 28.87
N ASP A 208 -30.41 -6.11 30.05
CA ASP A 208 -30.45 -7.25 31.00
C ASP A 208 -30.35 -8.72 30.47
N ASP A 209 -29.81 -9.77 31.12
CA ASP A 209 -29.14 -10.05 32.41
C ASP A 209 -27.98 -11.06 32.11
N GLN A 210 -26.83 -11.17 32.81
CA GLN A 210 -26.52 -11.46 34.22
C GLN A 210 -26.48 -12.98 34.60
N VAL A 211 -25.50 -13.36 35.44
CA VAL A 211 -25.40 -14.60 36.28
C VAL A 211 -24.59 -15.85 35.79
N SER A 212 -23.35 -15.94 36.31
CA SER A 212 -22.56 -17.08 36.89
C SER A 212 -22.17 -18.39 36.14
N ASP A 213 -20.85 -18.58 36.03
CA ASP A 213 -20.01 -19.62 36.68
C ASP A 213 -20.44 -21.11 36.79
N SER A 214 -19.66 -21.98 36.13
CA SER A 214 -18.94 -23.16 36.68
C SER A 214 -18.17 -23.83 35.51
N VAL A 215 -16.85 -24.02 35.51
CA VAL A 215 -15.94 -24.72 36.45
C VAL A 215 -16.21 -26.23 36.51
N SER A 216 -15.44 -26.99 35.74
CA SER A 216 -15.11 -28.40 35.93
C SER A 216 -13.82 -28.70 35.17
N GLU A 217 -12.92 -29.49 35.75
CA GLU A 217 -11.65 -29.90 35.13
C GLU A 217 -11.76 -31.34 34.56
N ASP A 218 -10.60 -31.97 34.35
CA ASP A 218 -10.35 -33.32 33.86
C ASP A 218 -10.50 -33.56 32.35
N LEU A 219 -9.69 -34.40 31.69
CA LEU A 219 -8.28 -34.82 31.76
C LEU A 219 -8.16 -35.97 30.71
N GLU A 220 -6.95 -36.49 30.47
CA GLU A 220 -6.68 -37.63 29.56
C GLU A 220 -6.96 -37.40 28.05
N SER A 221 -6.34 -38.13 27.12
CA SER A 221 -4.98 -38.72 27.13
C SER A 221 -4.45 -38.79 25.68
N LYS A 222 -3.14 -39.00 25.49
CA LYS A 222 -2.49 -39.06 24.16
C LYS A 222 -1.98 -40.46 23.82
N PRO A 223 -2.13 -40.89 22.56
CA PRO A 223 -1.17 -41.78 21.92
C PRO A 223 -0.18 -40.97 21.06
N ARG A 224 1.13 -41.23 21.22
CA ARG A 224 2.15 -40.85 20.24
C ARG A 224 2.26 -41.97 19.20
N SER A 225 2.36 -41.63 17.91
CA SER A 225 2.90 -42.54 16.89
C SER A 225 4.25 -42.01 16.36
N ILE A 226 5.02 -42.87 15.71
CA ILE A 226 6.45 -42.68 15.45
C ILE A 226 6.71 -42.70 13.94
N MET A 227 7.35 -41.67 13.40
CA MET A 227 8.00 -41.75 12.08
C MET A 227 9.50 -41.50 12.19
N ARG A 228 10.28 -42.39 11.57
CA ARG A 228 11.75 -42.40 11.62
C ARG A 228 12.31 -41.41 10.62
N LYS A 229 13.43 -40.74 10.98
CA LYS A 229 14.19 -39.92 10.03
C LYS A 229 14.94 -40.82 9.04
N ALA A 230 14.66 -40.67 7.75
CA ALA A 230 15.50 -41.21 6.67
C ALA A 230 16.44 -40.09 6.18
N SER A 231 17.72 -40.14 6.57
CA SER A 231 18.71 -39.13 6.17
C SER A 231 19.46 -39.56 4.91
N VAL A 232 18.92 -39.22 3.74
CA VAL A 232 19.61 -39.39 2.46
C VAL A 232 20.80 -38.44 2.40
N LYS A 233 22.03 -38.98 2.39
CA LYS A 233 23.24 -38.18 2.11
C LYS A 233 23.30 -37.91 0.61
N LEU A 234 23.10 -36.64 0.23
CA LEU A 234 23.50 -36.16 -1.09
C LEU A 234 25.01 -35.89 -1.08
N GLU A 235 25.76 -36.50 -2.00
CA GLU A 235 27.18 -36.21 -2.16
C GLU A 235 27.39 -34.85 -2.86
N PRO A 236 28.45 -34.10 -2.50
CA PRO A 236 28.67 -32.77 -3.03
C PRO A 236 29.22 -32.84 -4.47
N LYS A 237 28.37 -32.49 -5.46
CA LYS A 237 28.86 -32.20 -6.82
C LYS A 237 29.89 -31.06 -6.80
N SER A 238 30.84 -31.13 -7.73
CA SER A 238 32.07 -30.35 -7.76
C SER A 238 31.89 -28.83 -7.56
N LYS A 239 32.65 -28.25 -6.62
CA LYS A 239 32.71 -26.80 -6.37
C LYS A 239 33.47 -26.05 -7.48
N GLY A 240 32.76 -25.67 -8.54
CA GLY A 240 33.12 -24.47 -9.30
C GLY A 240 32.78 -23.22 -8.47
N SER A 241 33.43 -22.09 -8.76
CA SER A 241 32.89 -20.79 -8.34
C SER A 241 31.54 -20.57 -9.04
N PRO A 242 30.51 -19.99 -8.39
CA PRO A 242 29.35 -19.49 -9.13
C PRO A 242 29.81 -18.51 -10.22
N THR A 243 29.28 -18.69 -11.42
CA THR A 243 29.41 -17.77 -12.55
C THR A 243 28.29 -16.73 -12.49
N TYR A 244 28.54 -15.55 -13.07
CA TYR A 244 27.68 -14.38 -12.95
C TYR A 244 27.48 -13.65 -14.28
N ASN A 245 26.23 -13.53 -14.71
CA ASN A 245 25.83 -12.84 -15.94
C ASN A 245 24.92 -11.64 -15.66
N TYR A 246 24.80 -10.76 -16.65
CA TYR A 246 23.84 -9.66 -16.62
C TYR A 246 22.41 -10.18 -16.81
N VAL A 247 21.42 -9.42 -16.32
CA VAL A 247 19.99 -9.57 -16.69
C VAL A 247 19.85 -9.65 -18.21
N ARG A 248 18.99 -10.55 -18.69
CA ARG A 248 18.69 -10.66 -20.13
C ARG A 248 17.69 -9.57 -20.53
N ASP A 249 17.88 -8.97 -21.70
CA ASP A 249 16.93 -8.01 -22.27
C ASP A 249 15.79 -8.79 -22.95
N LEU A 250 15.03 -9.53 -22.14
CA LEU A 250 13.99 -10.46 -22.57
C LEU A 250 12.63 -9.75 -22.56
N ASP A 251 12.03 -9.63 -23.75
CA ASP A 251 10.69 -9.07 -23.94
C ASP A 251 10.06 -9.71 -25.21
N VAL A 252 9.89 -11.04 -25.16
CA VAL A 252 9.41 -11.85 -26.29
C VAL A 252 7.94 -11.53 -26.56
N THR A 253 7.53 -11.30 -27.80
CA THR A 253 6.11 -11.08 -28.13
C THR A 253 5.60 -12.01 -29.22
N SER A 254 4.30 -12.33 -29.20
CA SER A 254 3.65 -13.18 -30.19
C SER A 254 3.65 -12.57 -31.60
N LYS A 255 3.65 -11.22 -31.67
CA LYS A 255 3.68 -10.42 -32.90
C LYS A 255 4.52 -9.16 -32.69
N PRO A 256 5.04 -8.53 -33.75
CA PRO A 256 5.64 -7.20 -33.66
C PRO A 256 4.65 -6.16 -33.10
N ARG A 257 5.12 -5.27 -32.24
CA ARG A 257 4.32 -4.16 -31.67
C ARG A 257 4.13 -3.05 -32.70
N ASP A 258 2.96 -2.41 -32.70
CA ASP A 258 2.77 -1.12 -33.37
C ASP A 258 3.33 0.01 -32.48
N PRO A 259 4.38 0.75 -32.88
CA PRO A 259 4.96 1.84 -32.09
C PRO A 259 3.99 3.00 -31.77
N ASN A 260 2.88 3.09 -32.53
CA ASN A 260 1.82 4.08 -32.38
C ASN A 260 0.59 3.53 -31.64
N GLY A 261 0.60 2.24 -31.27
CA GLY A 261 -0.54 1.56 -30.65
C GLY A 261 -0.97 2.18 -29.31
N PRO A 262 -2.26 2.06 -28.93
CA PRO A 262 -2.73 2.58 -27.65
C PRO A 262 -1.94 2.01 -26.47
N GLY A 263 -1.45 2.89 -25.60
CA GLY A 263 -0.72 2.51 -24.39
C GLY A 263 0.73 2.08 -24.60
N GLU A 264 1.22 2.00 -25.84
CA GLU A 264 2.56 1.50 -26.19
C GLU A 264 3.68 2.35 -25.55
N MET A 265 4.82 1.72 -25.18
CA MET A 265 5.86 2.31 -24.33
C MET A 265 5.32 2.96 -23.04
N GLY A 266 4.26 2.38 -22.46
CA GLY A 266 3.59 2.88 -21.26
C GLY A 266 2.96 4.28 -21.38
N LYS A 267 2.73 4.78 -22.60
CA LYS A 267 2.07 6.09 -22.84
C LYS A 267 0.65 6.10 -22.26
N GLY A 268 0.18 7.27 -21.83
CA GLY A 268 -1.22 7.44 -21.40
C GLY A 268 -2.16 7.55 -22.59
N VAL A 269 -3.17 6.68 -22.66
CA VAL A 269 -4.27 6.76 -23.64
C VAL A 269 -5.23 7.88 -23.24
N LYS A 270 -5.70 8.63 -24.24
CA LYS A 270 -6.75 9.65 -24.09
C LYS A 270 -8.07 9.10 -24.64
N THR A 271 -9.16 9.37 -23.94
CA THR A 271 -10.53 9.06 -24.39
C THR A 271 -11.23 10.33 -24.87
N GLU A 272 -12.14 10.21 -25.83
CA GLU A 272 -12.96 11.34 -26.29
C GLU A 272 -14.27 11.46 -25.50
N VAL A 273 -14.96 12.60 -25.63
CA VAL A 273 -16.27 12.84 -24.99
C VAL A 273 -17.30 11.78 -25.40
N LYS A 274 -17.24 11.28 -26.65
CA LYS A 274 -18.11 10.21 -27.17
C LYS A 274 -17.96 8.87 -26.43
N ASP A 275 -16.83 8.65 -25.75
CA ASP A 275 -16.53 7.41 -25.03
C ASP A 275 -16.92 7.46 -23.54
N ALA A 276 -17.44 8.60 -23.05
CA ALA A 276 -17.71 8.81 -21.62
C ALA A 276 -18.61 7.73 -20.99
N SER A 277 -19.58 7.20 -21.74
CA SER A 277 -20.43 6.09 -21.29
C SER A 277 -19.66 4.77 -21.11
N LYS A 278 -18.74 4.44 -22.03
CA LYS A 278 -17.87 3.26 -21.95
C LYS A 278 -16.89 3.37 -20.79
N VAL A 279 -16.30 4.56 -20.61
CA VAL A 279 -15.40 4.87 -19.50
C VAL A 279 -16.14 4.71 -18.15
N ALA A 280 -17.34 5.28 -18.02
CA ALA A 280 -18.16 5.14 -16.82
C ALA A 280 -18.55 3.68 -16.53
N LEU A 281 -18.88 2.91 -17.57
CA LEU A 281 -19.19 1.47 -17.44
C LEU A 281 -17.97 0.67 -16.95
N GLY A 282 -16.79 0.88 -17.55
CA GLY A 282 -15.56 0.22 -17.13
C GLY A 282 -15.16 0.54 -15.69
N PHE A 283 -15.23 1.82 -15.29
CA PHE A 283 -15.02 2.21 -13.89
C PHE A 283 -16.02 1.54 -12.93
N LYS A 284 -17.29 1.38 -13.33
CA LYS A 284 -18.30 0.65 -12.55
C LYS A 284 -17.99 -0.85 -12.43
N HIS A 285 -17.42 -1.48 -13.46
CA HIS A 285 -17.11 -2.91 -13.46
C HIS A 285 -15.81 -3.28 -12.74
N ALA A 286 -14.79 -2.41 -12.79
CA ALA A 286 -13.43 -2.76 -12.41
C ALA A 286 -12.79 -1.82 -11.37
N SER A 287 -13.40 -0.67 -11.07
CA SER A 287 -12.79 0.45 -10.33
C SER A 287 -11.55 1.07 -11.00
N PHE A 288 -11.36 0.81 -12.29
CA PHE A 288 -10.43 1.48 -13.21
C PHE A 288 -11.05 1.54 -14.62
N ASN A 289 -10.43 2.25 -15.56
CA ASN A 289 -10.93 2.42 -16.92
C ASN A 289 -10.75 1.16 -17.80
N GLU A 290 -11.60 0.14 -17.58
CA GLU A 290 -11.62 -1.13 -18.34
C GLU A 290 -11.62 -0.89 -19.86
N PHE A 291 -12.44 0.05 -20.36
CA PHE A 291 -12.47 0.43 -21.78
C PHE A 291 -11.11 0.90 -22.34
N VAL A 292 -10.31 1.62 -21.54
CA VAL A 292 -8.93 1.96 -21.95
C VAL A 292 -8.00 0.76 -21.88
N SER A 293 -8.17 -0.14 -20.90
CA SER A 293 -7.42 -1.40 -20.86
C SER A 293 -7.66 -2.24 -22.12
N ASP A 294 -8.90 -2.34 -22.59
CA ASP A 294 -9.27 -3.21 -23.71
C ASP A 294 -8.73 -2.70 -25.07
N MET A 295 -8.42 -1.41 -25.18
CA MET A 295 -7.75 -0.84 -26.35
C MET A 295 -6.23 -1.08 -26.38
N ILE A 296 -5.62 -1.48 -25.24
CA ILE A 296 -4.16 -1.58 -25.08
C ILE A 296 -3.71 -3.03 -25.30
N SER A 297 -2.63 -3.22 -26.05
CA SER A 297 -2.06 -4.56 -26.28
C SER A 297 -1.78 -5.32 -24.97
N LEU A 298 -2.05 -6.62 -24.96
CA LEU A 298 -1.66 -7.53 -23.87
C LEU A 298 -0.14 -7.64 -23.74
N GLU A 299 0.60 -7.28 -24.79
CA GLU A 299 2.05 -7.42 -24.89
C GLU A 299 2.77 -6.07 -25.00
N ARG A 300 2.12 -4.93 -24.69
CA ARG A 300 2.69 -3.57 -24.87
C ARG A 300 4.05 -3.40 -24.20
N ALA A 301 4.98 -2.64 -24.79
CA ALA A 301 6.26 -2.37 -24.13
C ALA A 301 6.11 -1.34 -23.00
N LEU A 302 7.10 -1.35 -22.11
CA LEU A 302 7.19 -0.42 -20.98
C LEU A 302 8.42 0.50 -21.13
N PRO A 303 8.33 1.75 -20.62
CA PRO A 303 9.47 2.66 -20.60
C PRO A 303 10.48 2.23 -19.52
N GLU A 304 11.77 2.32 -19.80
CA GLU A 304 12.82 2.02 -18.82
C GLU A 304 12.67 2.90 -17.56
N LYS A 305 12.44 2.28 -16.40
CA LYS A 305 12.36 2.94 -15.09
C LYS A 305 13.40 2.46 -14.07
N ARG A 306 14.26 1.49 -14.41
CA ARG A 306 15.31 1.00 -13.49
C ARG A 306 16.43 2.05 -13.35
N PRO A 307 16.97 2.29 -12.14
CA PRO A 307 18.16 3.13 -11.97
C PRO A 307 19.32 2.66 -12.87
N PRO A 308 20.12 3.55 -13.50
CA PRO A 308 21.14 3.16 -14.49
C PRO A 308 22.15 2.11 -13.99
N MET A 309 22.48 2.13 -12.69
CA MET A 309 23.37 1.15 -12.06
C MET A 309 22.83 -0.29 -12.08
N CYS A 310 21.52 -0.50 -12.20
CA CYS A 310 20.92 -1.82 -12.32
C CYS A 310 21.38 -2.56 -13.59
N LYS A 311 21.67 -1.85 -14.68
CA LYS A 311 22.21 -2.44 -15.92
C LYS A 311 23.65 -2.94 -15.78
N ARG A 312 24.36 -2.52 -14.72
CA ARG A 312 25.73 -2.96 -14.41
C ARG A 312 25.77 -4.12 -13.41
N LYS A 313 24.62 -4.55 -12.86
CA LYS A 313 24.56 -5.67 -11.93
C LYS A 313 24.58 -7.01 -12.66
N LYS A 314 25.34 -7.94 -12.08
CA LYS A 314 25.35 -9.35 -12.45
C LYS A 314 24.68 -10.18 -11.35
N TYR A 315 24.12 -11.31 -11.75
CA TYR A 315 23.35 -12.24 -10.94
C TYR A 315 23.92 -13.64 -11.18
N VAL A 316 23.80 -14.56 -10.22
CA VAL A 316 24.32 -15.93 -10.39
C VAL A 316 23.59 -16.64 -11.52
N ASP A 317 24.30 -17.46 -12.31
CA ASP A 317 23.71 -18.13 -13.48
C ASP A 317 22.66 -19.19 -13.11
N VAL A 318 22.77 -19.78 -11.91
CA VAL A 318 21.86 -20.80 -11.39
C VAL A 318 21.05 -20.23 -10.23
N LEU A 319 19.96 -19.54 -10.58
CA LEU A 319 18.95 -19.02 -9.65
C LEU A 319 17.88 -20.08 -9.35
N PRO A 320 17.21 -20.00 -8.18
CA PRO A 320 16.14 -20.94 -7.82
C PRO A 320 14.88 -20.72 -8.66
N GLU A 321 14.25 -21.80 -9.15
CA GLU A 321 12.95 -21.73 -9.83
C GLU A 321 11.85 -21.18 -8.89
N THR A 322 10.97 -20.31 -9.41
CA THR A 322 9.79 -19.82 -8.69
C THR A 322 8.48 -20.34 -9.29
N SER A 323 7.50 -20.63 -8.43
CA SER A 323 6.08 -20.67 -8.84
C SER A 323 5.52 -19.25 -8.69
N ILE A 324 4.91 -18.73 -9.75
CA ILE A 324 4.27 -17.40 -9.73
C ILE A 324 2.80 -17.59 -9.42
N ILE A 325 2.28 -16.95 -8.37
CA ILE A 325 0.90 -17.11 -7.90
C ILE A 325 0.17 -15.79 -8.12
N ILE A 326 -0.85 -15.82 -8.98
CA ILE A 326 -1.74 -14.69 -9.28
C ILE A 326 -3.13 -15.06 -8.81
N CYS A 327 -3.59 -14.46 -7.71
CA CYS A 327 -4.97 -14.62 -7.25
C CYS A 327 -5.86 -13.57 -7.91
N PHE A 328 -7.03 -13.99 -8.41
CA PHE A 328 -8.01 -13.11 -9.03
C PHE A 328 -9.43 -13.47 -8.60
N THR A 329 -10.30 -12.47 -8.57
CA THR A 329 -11.75 -12.62 -8.47
C THR A 329 -12.35 -11.49 -9.29
N GLU A 330 -13.36 -11.76 -10.12
CA GLU A 330 -14.08 -10.72 -10.88
C GLU A 330 -13.19 -9.74 -11.68
N GLU A 331 -12.04 -10.20 -12.17
CA GLU A 331 -11.04 -9.33 -12.82
C GLU A 331 -11.36 -9.09 -14.29
N SER A 332 -11.00 -7.91 -14.82
CA SER A 332 -11.11 -7.60 -16.23
C SER A 332 -10.18 -8.49 -17.08
N TRP A 333 -10.73 -9.04 -18.16
CA TRP A 333 -10.03 -9.93 -19.10
C TRP A 333 -8.68 -9.36 -19.57
N SER A 334 -8.67 -8.10 -20.04
CA SER A 334 -7.46 -7.47 -20.57
C SER A 334 -6.37 -7.23 -19.53
N THR A 335 -6.69 -6.98 -18.26
CA THR A 335 -5.68 -6.82 -17.20
C THR A 335 -5.14 -8.15 -16.68
N LEU A 336 -6.00 -9.17 -16.55
CA LEU A 336 -5.57 -10.51 -16.16
C LEU A 336 -4.63 -11.11 -17.21
N LEU A 337 -5.00 -11.04 -18.48
CA LEU A 337 -4.16 -11.54 -19.56
C LEU A 337 -2.87 -10.71 -19.72
N ARG A 338 -2.93 -9.37 -19.67
CA ARG A 338 -1.71 -8.52 -19.73
C ARG A 338 -0.75 -8.82 -18.58
N THR A 339 -1.27 -9.17 -17.40
CA THR A 339 -0.45 -9.65 -16.28
C THR A 339 0.31 -10.92 -16.67
N VAL A 340 -0.39 -11.97 -17.13
CA VAL A 340 0.22 -13.25 -17.53
C VAL A 340 1.21 -13.09 -18.68
N HIS A 341 0.86 -12.34 -19.72
CA HIS A 341 1.76 -12.00 -20.83
C HIS A 341 3.01 -11.26 -20.33
N SER A 342 2.86 -10.23 -19.49
CA SER A 342 4.03 -9.50 -18.95
C SER A 342 4.97 -10.37 -18.12
N VAL A 343 4.43 -11.40 -17.44
CA VAL A 343 5.21 -12.40 -16.71
C VAL A 343 5.96 -13.32 -17.66
N LEU A 344 5.26 -13.97 -18.60
CA LEU A 344 5.86 -14.97 -19.51
C LEU A 344 6.87 -14.34 -20.47
N ASN A 345 6.57 -13.14 -20.97
CA ASN A 345 7.36 -12.47 -22.01
C ASN A 345 8.70 -11.90 -21.47
N ARG A 346 8.80 -11.67 -20.15
CA ARG A 346 9.89 -10.90 -19.50
C ARG A 346 10.60 -11.62 -18.35
N SER A 347 10.32 -12.90 -18.17
CA SER A 347 10.96 -13.75 -17.17
C SER A 347 11.76 -14.84 -17.87
N PRO A 348 13.05 -15.07 -17.54
CA PRO A 348 13.82 -16.16 -18.12
C PRO A 348 13.07 -17.51 -17.98
N PRO A 349 12.79 -18.24 -19.08
CA PRO A 349 11.89 -19.39 -19.05
C PRO A 349 12.33 -20.52 -18.11
N GLU A 350 13.63 -20.63 -17.81
CA GLU A 350 14.17 -21.60 -16.86
C GLU A 350 13.93 -21.22 -15.39
N LEU A 351 13.59 -19.96 -15.08
CA LEU A 351 13.35 -19.50 -13.71
C LEU A 351 11.87 -19.54 -13.31
N VAL A 352 10.95 -19.54 -14.28
CA VAL A 352 9.52 -19.73 -14.05
C VAL A 352 9.23 -21.23 -14.02
N LYS A 353 8.92 -21.79 -12.85
CA LYS A 353 8.47 -23.19 -12.73
C LYS A 353 7.11 -23.36 -13.41
N GLU A 354 6.19 -22.49 -13.00
CA GLU A 354 4.78 -22.47 -13.36
C GLU A 354 4.17 -21.10 -12.99
N VAL A 355 3.03 -20.79 -13.58
CA VAL A 355 2.18 -19.65 -13.24
C VAL A 355 0.82 -20.22 -12.80
N ILE A 356 0.47 -20.04 -11.54
CA ILE A 356 -0.77 -20.52 -10.93
C ILE A 356 -1.74 -19.35 -10.83
N LEU A 357 -2.81 -19.41 -11.63
CA LEU A 357 -3.93 -18.47 -11.55
C LEU A 357 -4.95 -19.05 -10.56
N VAL A 358 -5.20 -18.39 -9.44
CA VAL A 358 -6.19 -18.83 -8.44
C VAL A 358 -7.46 -18.01 -8.59
N ASP A 359 -8.52 -18.64 -9.08
CA ASP A 359 -9.87 -18.06 -9.20
C ASP A 359 -10.60 -18.15 -7.85
N ASP A 360 -10.60 -17.06 -7.10
CA ASP A 360 -11.37 -16.87 -5.88
C ASP A 360 -12.85 -16.61 -6.21
N TYR A 361 -13.48 -17.66 -6.77
CA TYR A 361 -14.91 -17.78 -7.05
C TYR A 361 -15.50 -16.60 -7.86
N SER A 362 -14.86 -16.26 -8.99
CA SER A 362 -15.44 -15.35 -9.99
C SER A 362 -16.75 -15.92 -10.57
N GLN A 363 -17.62 -15.04 -11.06
CA GLN A 363 -18.91 -15.39 -11.66
C GLN A 363 -19.03 -14.98 -13.14
N ARG A 364 -18.16 -14.10 -13.65
CA ARG A 364 -18.13 -13.71 -15.07
C ARG A 364 -17.80 -14.90 -15.99
N ASP A 365 -18.64 -15.14 -17.00
CA ASP A 365 -18.50 -16.27 -17.94
C ASP A 365 -17.13 -16.32 -18.62
N TYR A 366 -16.61 -15.15 -19.05
CA TYR A 366 -15.30 -15.06 -19.70
C TYR A 366 -14.13 -15.49 -18.82
N LEU A 367 -14.29 -15.51 -17.49
CA LEU A 367 -13.27 -16.01 -16.57
C LEU A 367 -13.31 -17.52 -16.40
N LYS A 368 -14.32 -18.24 -16.93
CA LYS A 368 -14.46 -19.71 -16.84
C LYS A 368 -13.86 -20.38 -18.08
N GLN A 369 -14.62 -21.21 -18.79
CA GLN A 369 -14.17 -21.96 -19.97
C GLN A 369 -13.36 -21.13 -20.99
N PRO A 370 -13.73 -19.88 -21.35
CA PRO A 370 -12.92 -19.09 -22.29
C PRO A 370 -11.51 -18.75 -21.77
N LEU A 371 -11.33 -18.61 -20.46
CA LEU A 371 -10.02 -18.43 -19.83
C LEU A 371 -9.23 -19.75 -19.80
N ASP A 372 -9.90 -20.87 -19.50
CA ASP A 372 -9.29 -22.20 -19.52
C ASP A 372 -8.77 -22.52 -20.93
N GLU A 373 -9.61 -22.32 -21.96
CA GLU A 373 -9.27 -22.46 -23.38
C GLU A 373 -8.13 -21.53 -23.79
N TYR A 374 -8.19 -20.25 -23.44
CA TYR A 374 -7.13 -19.28 -23.78
C TYR A 374 -5.79 -19.65 -23.15
N MET A 375 -5.76 -20.18 -21.93
CA MET A 375 -4.51 -20.51 -21.25
C MET A 375 -3.88 -21.83 -21.72
N THR A 376 -4.58 -22.66 -22.51
CA THR A 376 -4.00 -23.90 -23.10
C THR A 376 -2.75 -23.64 -23.95
N GLN A 377 -2.63 -22.45 -24.55
CA GLN A 377 -1.46 -22.07 -25.36
C GLN A 377 -0.17 -21.84 -24.53
N PHE A 378 -0.25 -21.85 -23.20
CA PHE A 378 0.87 -21.60 -22.29
C PHE A 378 1.12 -22.80 -21.37
N PRO A 379 1.96 -23.79 -21.73
CA PRO A 379 2.16 -25.03 -20.96
C PRO A 379 2.66 -24.88 -19.51
N LYS A 380 3.05 -23.67 -19.08
CA LYS A 380 3.43 -23.35 -17.71
C LYS A 380 2.30 -22.71 -16.89
N VAL A 381 1.19 -22.32 -17.50
CA VAL A 381 0.03 -21.74 -16.81
C VAL A 381 -0.89 -22.87 -16.33
N LYS A 382 -1.35 -22.76 -15.08
CA LYS A 382 -2.33 -23.65 -14.46
C LYS A 382 -3.40 -22.78 -13.80
N ILE A 383 -4.66 -23.21 -13.85
CA ILE A 383 -5.77 -22.50 -13.19
C ILE A 383 -6.31 -23.37 -12.06
N LEU A 384 -6.34 -22.82 -10.85
CA LEU A 384 -6.95 -23.39 -9.67
C LEU A 384 -8.28 -22.70 -9.42
N ARG A 385 -9.40 -23.44 -9.51
CA ARG A 385 -10.74 -22.93 -9.24
C ARG A 385 -11.10 -23.19 -7.77
N LEU A 386 -11.53 -22.17 -7.03
CA LEU A 386 -12.09 -22.36 -5.70
C LEU A 386 -13.61 -22.53 -5.77
N GLU A 387 -14.14 -23.50 -5.03
CA GLU A 387 -15.58 -23.86 -5.00
C GLU A 387 -16.45 -22.81 -4.30
N GLN A 388 -15.83 -21.95 -3.49
CA GLN A 388 -16.45 -20.84 -2.77
C GLN A 388 -15.45 -19.69 -2.67
N ARG A 389 -15.95 -18.48 -2.36
CA ARG A 389 -15.09 -17.31 -2.19
C ARG A 389 -14.40 -17.30 -0.83
N GLU A 390 -13.16 -17.74 -0.78
CA GLU A 390 -12.34 -17.78 0.45
C GLU A 390 -11.61 -16.45 0.71
N GLY A 391 -11.40 -15.64 -0.34
CA GLY A 391 -10.73 -14.35 -0.31
C GLY A 391 -9.20 -14.42 -0.44
N LEU A 392 -8.56 -13.28 -0.75
CA LEU A 392 -7.14 -13.19 -1.15
C LEU A 392 -6.18 -13.95 -0.23
N ILE A 393 -6.33 -13.81 1.09
CA ILE A 393 -5.44 -14.44 2.08
C ILE A 393 -5.47 -15.97 1.93
N ARG A 394 -6.66 -16.55 1.79
CA ARG A 394 -6.86 -18.01 1.67
C ARG A 394 -6.55 -18.48 0.25
N ALA A 395 -6.95 -17.75 -0.78
CA ALA A 395 -6.59 -18.04 -2.18
C ALA A 395 -5.07 -18.11 -2.41
N ARG A 396 -4.29 -17.22 -1.76
CA ARG A 396 -2.82 -17.27 -1.77
C ARG A 396 -2.26 -18.53 -1.09
N LEU A 397 -2.90 -19.00 -0.03
CA LEU A 397 -2.54 -20.27 0.62
C LEU A 397 -2.85 -21.45 -0.30
N ARG A 398 -4.02 -21.49 -0.95
CA ARG A 398 -4.36 -22.55 -1.92
C ARG A 398 -3.37 -22.61 -3.09
N GLY A 399 -2.98 -21.46 -3.63
CA GLY A 399 -1.94 -21.37 -4.66
C GLY A 399 -0.56 -21.84 -4.18
N ALA A 400 -0.19 -21.53 -2.93
CA ALA A 400 1.06 -21.99 -2.33
C ALA A 400 1.06 -23.50 -2.03
N GLU A 401 -0.08 -24.05 -1.58
CA GLU A 401 -0.25 -25.48 -1.24
C GLU A 401 0.02 -26.40 -2.45
N ILE A 402 -0.28 -25.97 -3.68
CA ILE A 402 0.03 -26.73 -4.92
C ILE A 402 1.36 -26.35 -5.60
N ALA A 403 2.05 -25.31 -5.13
CA ALA A 403 3.24 -24.75 -5.78
C ALA A 403 4.48 -25.64 -5.64
N GLN A 404 5.15 -25.89 -6.77
CA GLN A 404 6.28 -26.82 -6.91
C GLN A 404 7.66 -26.13 -6.92
N GLY A 405 7.71 -24.80 -7.08
CA GLY A 405 8.94 -24.02 -7.12
C GLY A 405 9.70 -24.01 -5.78
N THR A 406 10.96 -23.58 -5.84
CA THR A 406 11.77 -23.33 -4.63
C THR A 406 11.40 -21.99 -4.00
N VAL A 407 11.07 -21.00 -4.84
CA VAL A 407 10.53 -19.70 -4.44
C VAL A 407 9.02 -19.64 -4.75
N LEU A 408 8.27 -18.92 -3.92
CA LEU A 408 6.93 -18.42 -4.24
C LEU A 408 7.04 -16.94 -4.62
N THR A 409 6.43 -16.54 -5.73
CA THR A 409 6.33 -15.13 -6.14
C THR A 409 4.87 -14.76 -6.32
N PHE A 410 4.34 -13.97 -5.39
CA PHE A 410 2.96 -13.50 -5.41
C PHE A 410 2.85 -12.21 -6.23
N LEU A 411 1.82 -12.14 -7.08
CA LEU A 411 1.45 -10.95 -7.85
C LEU A 411 -0.08 -10.75 -7.77
N ASP A 412 -0.51 -9.50 -7.93
CA ASP A 412 -1.94 -9.18 -8.11
C ASP A 412 -2.31 -9.33 -9.60
N SER A 413 -3.59 -9.56 -9.92
CA SER A 413 -4.10 -9.85 -11.27
C SER A 413 -4.20 -8.64 -12.24
N HIS A 414 -3.53 -7.54 -11.91
CA HIS A 414 -3.62 -6.26 -12.61
C HIS A 414 -2.28 -5.52 -12.54
N VAL A 415 -1.22 -6.19 -12.99
CA VAL A 415 0.16 -5.71 -12.95
C VAL A 415 0.88 -5.87 -14.28
N GLU A 416 1.95 -5.11 -14.49
CA GLU A 416 2.80 -5.23 -15.67
C GLU A 416 4.28 -5.31 -15.27
N CYS A 417 4.89 -6.48 -15.47
CA CYS A 417 6.29 -6.73 -15.12
C CYS A 417 7.23 -6.00 -16.08
N HIS A 418 8.31 -5.43 -15.54
CA HIS A 418 9.39 -4.82 -16.32
C HIS A 418 10.38 -5.88 -16.82
N VAL A 419 11.10 -5.62 -17.92
CA VAL A 419 12.23 -6.47 -18.35
C VAL A 419 13.24 -6.59 -17.21
N GLY A 420 13.68 -7.82 -16.91
CA GLY A 420 14.66 -8.09 -15.85
C GLY A 420 14.15 -7.89 -14.43
N TRP A 421 12.84 -8.04 -14.20
CA TRP A 421 12.23 -7.89 -12.87
C TRP A 421 12.53 -9.08 -11.93
N LEU A 422 12.74 -10.28 -12.46
CA LEU A 422 12.70 -11.51 -11.68
C LEU A 422 14.06 -11.87 -11.07
N GLU A 423 15.14 -11.77 -11.85
CA GLU A 423 16.49 -12.15 -11.43
C GLU A 423 16.96 -11.44 -10.13
N PRO A 424 16.68 -10.14 -9.90
CA PRO A 424 17.04 -9.48 -8.65
C PRO A 424 16.32 -10.05 -7.42
N LEU A 425 15.06 -10.47 -7.55
CA LEU A 425 14.28 -11.06 -6.46
C LEU A 425 14.87 -12.42 -6.08
N LEU A 426 15.06 -13.29 -7.08
CA LEU A 426 15.58 -14.64 -6.88
C LEU A 426 17.03 -14.63 -6.37
N GLN A 427 17.89 -13.74 -6.88
CA GLN A 427 19.26 -13.55 -6.39
C GLN A 427 19.26 -13.21 -4.90
N ARG A 428 18.35 -12.35 -4.46
CA ARG A 428 18.35 -11.86 -3.09
C ARG A 428 17.85 -12.90 -2.08
N ILE A 429 17.00 -13.82 -2.51
CA ILE A 429 16.58 -15.02 -1.76
C ILE A 429 17.69 -16.09 -1.79
N TRP A 430 18.35 -16.31 -2.93
CA TRP A 430 19.48 -17.24 -3.06
C TRP A 430 20.62 -16.90 -2.09
N GLU A 431 20.92 -15.61 -1.92
CA GLU A 431 21.90 -15.12 -0.93
C GLU A 431 21.50 -15.33 0.54
N ASN A 432 20.21 -15.40 0.85
CA ASN A 432 19.67 -15.78 2.16
C ASN A 432 18.17 -16.05 2.07
N ARG A 433 17.77 -17.31 2.28
CA ARG A 433 16.36 -17.75 2.20
C ARG A 433 15.42 -17.03 3.18
N THR A 434 15.92 -16.46 4.28
CA THR A 434 15.05 -15.79 5.28
C THR A 434 14.59 -14.39 4.87
N ARG A 435 14.94 -13.92 3.67
CA ARG A 435 14.50 -12.63 3.13
C ARG A 435 13.14 -12.76 2.42
N VAL A 436 12.28 -11.79 2.67
CA VAL A 436 11.08 -11.53 1.86
C VAL A 436 11.37 -10.29 1.04
N VAL A 437 11.19 -10.37 -0.28
CA VAL A 437 11.66 -9.31 -1.20
C VAL A 437 10.55 -8.84 -2.13
N CYS A 438 10.44 -7.53 -2.31
CA CYS A 438 9.46 -6.90 -3.19
C CYS A 438 10.14 -6.23 -4.39
N PRO A 439 9.47 -6.18 -5.57
CA PRO A 439 9.82 -5.20 -6.58
C PRO A 439 9.61 -3.77 -6.04
N ALA A 440 10.18 -2.77 -6.70
CA ALA A 440 9.62 -1.42 -6.67
C ALA A 440 8.26 -1.44 -7.39
N LEU A 441 7.19 -1.08 -6.68
CA LEU A 441 5.82 -1.02 -7.22
C LEU A 441 5.64 0.31 -7.98
N ASP A 442 5.63 0.24 -9.30
CA ASP A 442 5.37 1.37 -10.18
C ASP A 442 3.86 1.60 -10.35
N SER A 443 3.47 2.81 -10.73
CA SER A 443 2.06 3.20 -10.86
C SER A 443 1.59 3.07 -12.30
N ILE A 444 0.52 2.30 -12.52
CA ILE A 444 -0.27 2.33 -13.75
C ILE A 444 -1.51 3.17 -13.46
N ASP A 445 -1.60 4.35 -14.07
CA ASP A 445 -2.71 5.28 -13.84
C ASP A 445 -4.07 4.66 -14.23
N ALA A 446 -4.96 4.48 -13.26
CA ALA A 446 -6.25 3.81 -13.43
C ALA A 446 -7.22 4.49 -14.43
N THR A 447 -6.90 5.68 -14.95
CA THR A 447 -7.72 6.42 -15.92
C THR A 447 -7.18 6.31 -17.36
N THR A 448 -5.86 6.39 -17.54
CA THR A 448 -5.18 6.48 -18.84
C THR A 448 -4.20 5.35 -19.12
N PHE A 449 -3.97 4.44 -18.17
CA PHE A 449 -3.01 3.34 -18.23
C PHE A 449 -1.54 3.78 -18.48
N ARG A 450 -1.24 5.04 -18.17
CA ARG A 450 0.12 5.59 -18.20
C ARG A 450 1.00 4.94 -17.13
N TYR A 451 2.21 4.53 -17.50
CA TYR A 451 3.16 3.89 -16.59
C TYR A 451 4.14 4.91 -15.99
N GLU A 452 4.14 5.04 -14.67
CA GLU A 452 4.93 6.01 -13.91
C GLU A 452 5.81 5.32 -12.87
N GLY A 453 7.11 5.64 -12.88
CA GLY A 453 8.09 5.00 -12.00
C GLY A 453 8.03 5.54 -10.57
N SER A 454 7.95 4.62 -9.60
CA SER A 454 8.10 4.90 -8.17
C SER A 454 9.50 5.45 -7.83
N GLY A 455 9.55 6.39 -6.88
CA GLY A 455 10.79 6.96 -6.38
C GLY A 455 11.47 6.10 -5.29
N ASN A 456 12.47 6.67 -4.63
CA ASN A 456 13.07 6.05 -3.43
C ASN A 456 12.11 6.16 -2.23
N ILE A 457 11.23 5.16 -2.09
CA ILE A 457 10.24 5.03 -1.01
C ILE A 457 10.37 3.67 -0.29
N MET A 458 9.84 3.61 0.94
CA MET A 458 9.67 2.36 1.70
C MET A 458 8.25 2.29 2.27
N GLY A 459 7.80 1.07 2.58
CA GLY A 459 6.50 0.80 3.18
C GLY A 459 6.51 0.93 4.70
N ALA A 460 5.50 1.61 5.23
CA ALA A 460 5.37 2.06 6.61
C ALA A 460 3.93 1.85 7.11
N PHE A 461 3.69 2.11 8.40
CA PHE A 461 2.36 2.12 9.01
C PHE A 461 2.33 3.04 10.22
N GLU A 462 1.17 3.60 10.54
CA GLU A 462 0.93 4.34 11.79
C GLU A 462 0.29 3.43 12.86
N TRP A 463 0.05 3.96 14.05
CA TRP A 463 -0.50 3.19 15.18
C TRP A 463 -1.90 2.60 14.98
N ASP A 464 -2.62 2.99 13.92
CA ASP A 464 -3.88 2.36 13.48
C ASP A 464 -3.65 1.13 12.56
N LEU A 465 -2.38 0.82 12.28
CA LEU A 465 -1.87 -0.23 11.41
C LEU A 465 -2.31 -0.09 9.93
N GLN A 466 -2.66 1.12 9.48
CA GLN A 466 -2.85 1.38 8.05
C GLN A 466 -1.51 1.53 7.32
N PHE A 467 -1.32 0.74 6.26
CA PHE A 467 -0.14 0.80 5.41
C PHE A 467 -0.08 2.09 4.59
N HIS A 468 1.11 2.72 4.53
CA HIS A 468 1.38 3.86 3.67
C HIS A 468 2.83 3.87 3.16
N TRP A 469 3.13 4.75 2.21
CA TRP A 469 4.48 4.91 1.64
C TRP A 469 5.18 6.15 2.21
N VAL A 470 6.44 6.01 2.61
CA VAL A 470 7.29 7.13 3.08
C VAL A 470 8.58 7.25 2.27
N GLY A 471 9.13 8.46 2.21
CA GLY A 471 10.49 8.68 1.71
C GLY A 471 11.54 8.06 2.65
N LEU A 472 12.69 7.66 2.10
CA LEU A 472 13.68 6.90 2.88
C LEU A 472 14.31 7.73 4.02
N PRO A 473 14.44 7.14 5.23
CA PRO A 473 15.07 7.83 6.35
C PRO A 473 16.58 7.96 6.17
N ARG A 474 17.18 8.92 6.89
CA ARG A 474 18.62 9.22 6.82
C ARG A 474 19.53 8.03 7.14
N ARG A 475 19.08 7.06 7.95
CA ARG A 475 19.84 5.82 8.21
C ARG A 475 19.98 4.96 6.95
N GLU A 476 18.92 4.84 6.16
CA GLU A 476 18.85 3.96 5.01
C GLU A 476 19.49 4.59 3.77
N LEU A 477 19.32 5.92 3.60
CA LEU A 477 20.07 6.70 2.61
C LEU A 477 21.59 6.62 2.81
N LYS A 478 22.08 6.58 4.07
CA LYS A 478 23.51 6.39 4.38
C LYS A 478 24.00 4.95 4.20
N ARG A 479 23.10 3.95 4.22
CA ARG A 479 23.44 2.52 4.12
C ARG A 479 23.51 2.03 2.68
N ARG A 480 22.83 2.70 1.75
CA ARG A 480 22.83 2.40 0.31
C ARG A 480 23.97 3.18 -0.37
N GLN A 481 24.81 2.50 -1.16
CA GLN A 481 25.91 3.17 -1.88
C GLN A 481 25.40 3.89 -3.14
N ASP A 482 24.40 3.32 -3.81
CA ASP A 482 23.73 3.87 -4.97
C ASP A 482 22.26 3.40 -5.03
N GLU A 483 21.47 3.96 -5.94
CA GLU A 483 20.02 3.69 -6.03
C GLU A 483 19.66 2.23 -6.36
N SER A 484 20.57 1.45 -6.95
CA SER A 484 20.34 0.03 -7.22
C SER A 484 20.36 -0.85 -5.97
N TYR A 485 20.81 -0.33 -4.81
CA TYR A 485 20.87 -1.10 -3.57
C TYR A 485 19.47 -1.41 -3.01
N PRO A 486 19.26 -2.64 -2.47
CA PRO A 486 18.05 -2.98 -1.72
C PRO A 486 17.72 -1.92 -0.66
N ILE A 487 16.43 -1.66 -0.47
CA ILE A 487 15.86 -0.79 0.55
C ILE A 487 15.26 -1.69 1.63
N ARG A 488 15.75 -1.61 2.87
CA ARG A 488 15.10 -2.27 4.02
C ARG A 488 13.80 -1.56 4.32
N THR A 489 12.71 -2.31 4.43
CA THR A 489 11.36 -1.76 4.61
C THR A 489 10.73 -2.27 5.91
N PRO A 490 10.20 -1.40 6.78
CA PRO A 490 9.45 -1.81 7.96
C PRO A 490 8.27 -2.73 7.62
N ALA A 491 7.49 -2.35 6.61
CA ALA A 491 6.38 -3.13 6.08
C ALA A 491 6.39 -3.20 4.54
N ILE A 492 5.62 -4.15 4.00
CA ILE A 492 5.36 -4.28 2.56
C ILE A 492 3.89 -3.99 2.24
N ALA A 493 3.60 -3.61 1.00
CA ALA A 493 2.23 -3.42 0.52
C ALA A 493 1.42 -4.73 0.42
N GLY A 494 2.06 -5.89 0.57
CA GLY A 494 1.42 -7.22 0.56
C GLY A 494 1.07 -7.74 -0.83
N GLY A 495 0.70 -6.87 -1.79
CA GLY A 495 0.36 -7.26 -3.16
C GLY A 495 1.44 -8.10 -3.84
N LEU A 496 2.64 -7.55 -4.02
CA LEU A 496 3.72 -8.17 -4.80
C LEU A 496 4.94 -8.48 -3.93
N PHE A 497 5.34 -9.76 -3.83
CA PHE A 497 6.57 -10.18 -3.15
C PHE A 497 7.02 -11.58 -3.55
N SER A 498 8.30 -11.90 -3.32
CA SER A 498 8.88 -13.23 -3.42
C SER A 498 9.44 -13.70 -2.08
N ILE A 499 9.34 -15.01 -1.80
CA ILE A 499 9.82 -15.66 -0.58
C ILE A 499 10.26 -17.11 -0.88
N ASP A 500 11.28 -17.62 -0.19
CA ASP A 500 11.60 -19.05 -0.20
C ASP A 500 10.40 -19.89 0.29
N ARG A 501 9.99 -20.90 -0.47
CA ARG A 501 8.75 -21.67 -0.19
C ARG A 501 8.82 -22.40 1.14
N GLN A 502 10.00 -22.90 1.49
CA GLN A 502 10.23 -23.61 2.75
C GLN A 502 10.22 -22.63 3.94
N TRP A 503 10.81 -21.43 3.79
CA TRP A 503 10.74 -20.36 4.78
C TRP A 503 9.33 -19.81 4.99
N PHE A 504 8.51 -19.70 3.93
CA PHE A 504 7.09 -19.33 4.04
C PHE A 504 6.32 -20.25 5.00
N TYR A 505 6.52 -21.57 4.89
CA TYR A 505 5.90 -22.54 5.80
C TYR A 505 6.53 -22.57 7.19
N GLU A 506 7.86 -22.38 7.32
CA GLU A 506 8.52 -22.26 8.64
C GLU A 506 8.02 -21.03 9.43
N LEU A 507 7.82 -19.90 8.75
CA LEU A 507 7.15 -18.73 9.33
C LEU A 507 5.66 -18.94 9.63
N GLY A 508 5.05 -20.07 9.26
CA GLY A 508 3.61 -20.32 9.47
C GLY A 508 2.70 -19.63 8.45
N SER A 509 3.15 -19.49 7.20
CA SER A 509 2.36 -19.08 6.02
C SER A 509 1.64 -17.73 6.16
N TYR A 510 0.30 -17.69 6.17
CA TYR A 510 -0.54 -16.59 6.64
C TYR A 510 -1.38 -17.05 7.84
N ASP A 511 -1.95 -16.12 8.60
CA ASP A 511 -2.97 -16.42 9.61
C ASP A 511 -4.28 -16.83 8.93
N LYS A 512 -4.61 -18.13 8.95
CA LYS A 512 -5.84 -18.68 8.35
C LYS A 512 -7.13 -18.11 8.96
N GLY A 513 -7.04 -17.59 10.20
CA GLY A 513 -8.14 -16.95 10.90
C GLY A 513 -8.43 -15.50 10.48
N MET A 514 -7.65 -14.91 9.58
CA MET A 514 -7.99 -13.65 8.90
C MET A 514 -8.96 -13.89 7.73
N ASP A 515 -9.84 -12.92 7.49
CA ASP A 515 -10.84 -12.98 6.43
C ASP A 515 -10.52 -12.04 5.27
N ILE A 516 -10.69 -12.54 4.04
CA ILE A 516 -10.64 -11.82 2.76
C ILE A 516 -9.34 -11.04 2.51
N TRP A 517 -9.20 -9.85 3.09
CA TRP A 517 -8.15 -8.89 2.82
C TRP A 517 -8.01 -7.88 3.97
N GLY A 518 -6.79 -7.42 4.22
CA GLY A 518 -6.48 -6.32 5.11
C GLY A 518 -5.73 -6.79 6.36
N GLY A 519 -4.59 -6.15 6.66
CA GLY A 519 -3.75 -6.43 7.82
C GLY A 519 -2.78 -7.60 7.64
N GLU A 520 -2.97 -8.48 6.64
CA GLU A 520 -2.09 -9.63 6.40
C GLU A 520 -0.67 -9.20 5.99
N ASN A 521 -0.56 -8.05 5.32
CA ASN A 521 0.70 -7.45 4.89
C ASN A 521 1.51 -6.94 6.10
N ILE A 522 0.84 -6.33 7.09
CA ILE A 522 1.47 -5.89 8.35
C ILE A 522 1.84 -7.09 9.21
N GLU A 523 0.95 -8.09 9.35
CA GLU A 523 1.22 -9.34 10.09
C GLU A 523 2.46 -10.05 9.57
N LEU A 524 2.54 -10.27 8.25
CA LEU A 524 3.70 -10.89 7.61
C LEU A 524 4.97 -10.03 7.78
N SER A 525 4.84 -8.71 7.82
CA SER A 525 5.96 -7.79 8.02
C SER A 525 6.55 -7.87 9.41
N LEU A 526 5.70 -7.73 10.45
CA LEU A 526 6.10 -7.85 11.85
C LEU A 526 6.70 -9.24 12.12
N ARG A 527 5.99 -10.29 11.72
CA ARG A 527 6.42 -11.69 11.85
C ARG A 527 7.76 -11.96 11.17
N THR A 528 7.95 -11.51 9.92
CA THR A 528 9.22 -11.72 9.19
C THR A 528 10.40 -11.11 9.94
N TRP A 529 10.28 -9.84 10.36
CA TRP A 529 11.37 -9.16 11.05
C TRP A 529 11.61 -9.70 12.46
N MET A 530 10.55 -9.86 13.26
CA MET A 530 10.66 -10.29 14.66
C MET A 530 11.13 -11.75 14.79
N CYS A 531 10.83 -12.61 13.81
CA CYS A 531 11.24 -14.02 13.79
C CYS A 531 12.55 -14.29 13.02
N GLY A 532 13.39 -13.27 12.76
CA GLY A 532 14.76 -13.44 12.25
C GLY A 532 14.94 -13.45 10.73
N GLY A 533 13.89 -13.08 9.98
CA GLY A 533 13.99 -12.71 8.57
C GLY A 533 14.27 -11.21 8.38
N SER A 534 14.11 -10.75 7.14
CA SER A 534 14.16 -9.31 6.80
C SER A 534 13.34 -9.00 5.56
N MET A 535 12.70 -7.82 5.52
CA MET A 535 11.98 -7.35 4.33
C MET A 535 12.77 -6.29 3.55
N GLU A 536 12.84 -6.45 2.23
CA GLU A 536 13.55 -5.53 1.34
C GLU A 536 12.80 -5.24 0.03
N ILE A 537 12.73 -3.98 -0.38
CA ILE A 537 12.30 -3.54 -1.72
C ILE A 537 13.54 -3.45 -2.62
N LEU A 538 13.49 -3.97 -3.84
CA LEU A 538 14.63 -4.07 -4.75
C LEU A 538 14.46 -3.12 -5.95
N PRO A 539 15.10 -1.93 -6.00
CA PRO A 539 14.83 -0.91 -7.05
C PRO A 539 15.13 -1.31 -8.50
N CYS A 540 15.89 -2.39 -8.70
CA CYS A 540 16.17 -2.99 -10.01
C CYS A 540 15.07 -3.95 -10.49
N SER A 541 14.31 -4.54 -9.57
CA SER A 541 13.08 -5.27 -9.87
C SER A 541 11.92 -4.28 -9.89
N ARG A 542 11.16 -4.24 -10.98
CA ARG A 542 10.05 -3.27 -11.12
C ARG A 542 8.84 -3.94 -11.73
N VAL A 543 7.68 -3.63 -11.17
CA VAL A 543 6.39 -4.12 -11.64
C VAL A 543 5.39 -2.98 -11.45
N GLY A 544 4.66 -2.62 -12.50
CA GLY A 544 3.59 -1.61 -12.43
C GLY A 544 2.31 -2.22 -11.86
N HIS A 545 1.56 -1.47 -11.06
CA HIS A 545 0.29 -1.87 -10.44
C HIS A 545 -0.80 -0.85 -10.73
N ILE A 546 -2.03 -1.31 -10.98
CA ILE A 546 -3.20 -0.44 -11.18
C ILE A 546 -3.79 -0.05 -9.82
N PHE A 547 -3.34 1.08 -9.28
CA PHE A 547 -3.86 1.63 -8.02
C PHE A 547 -5.30 2.14 -8.17
N ARG A 548 -6.26 1.34 -7.70
CA ARG A 548 -7.71 1.65 -7.72
C ARG A 548 -8.09 2.58 -6.57
N LYS A 549 -9.10 3.43 -6.78
CA LYS A 549 -9.69 4.27 -5.70
C LYS A 549 -10.66 3.51 -4.79
N SER A 550 -11.16 2.37 -5.26
CA SER A 550 -12.17 1.54 -4.62
C SER A 550 -11.90 0.08 -4.93
N GLN A 551 -12.31 -0.81 -4.02
CA GLN A 551 -12.33 -2.26 -4.25
C GLN A 551 -13.65 -2.61 -4.94
N PRO A 552 -13.68 -3.23 -6.13
CA PRO A 552 -14.93 -3.59 -6.82
C PRO A 552 -15.59 -4.85 -6.25
N TYR A 553 -15.01 -5.46 -5.21
CA TYR A 553 -15.42 -6.76 -4.68
C TYR A 553 -16.27 -6.62 -3.42
N LYS A 554 -17.26 -7.52 -3.26
CA LYS A 554 -18.13 -7.57 -2.08
C LYS A 554 -17.37 -8.04 -0.84
N PHE A 555 -17.75 -7.56 0.33
CA PHE A 555 -17.33 -8.06 1.64
C PHE A 555 -18.59 -8.40 2.43
N PRO A 556 -18.78 -9.65 2.93
CA PRO A 556 -20.01 -10.05 3.62
C PRO A 556 -20.39 -9.13 4.78
N ASP A 557 -19.42 -8.83 5.66
CA ASP A 557 -19.60 -7.93 6.81
C ASP A 557 -19.27 -6.45 6.51
N GLY A 558 -18.87 -6.14 5.28
CA GLY A 558 -18.26 -4.86 4.90
C GLY A 558 -16.75 -4.80 5.14
N ASN A 559 -16.05 -4.06 4.28
CA ASN A 559 -14.58 -4.00 4.25
C ASN A 559 -13.98 -3.45 5.55
N VAL A 560 -14.53 -2.38 6.13
CA VAL A 560 -14.06 -1.80 7.41
C VAL A 560 -14.19 -2.81 8.56
N LYS A 561 -15.31 -3.54 8.66
CA LYS A 561 -15.48 -4.56 9.70
C LYS A 561 -14.49 -5.71 9.54
N THR A 562 -14.23 -6.12 8.30
CA THR A 562 -13.26 -7.17 7.94
C THR A 562 -11.83 -6.74 8.31
N PHE A 563 -11.39 -5.58 7.81
CA PHE A 563 -10.08 -4.99 8.10
C PHE A 563 -9.84 -4.89 9.62
N LEU A 564 -10.75 -4.28 10.37
CA LEU A 564 -10.56 -4.10 11.81
C LEU A 564 -10.50 -5.44 12.57
N ARG A 565 -11.26 -6.47 12.15
CA ARG A 565 -11.17 -7.82 12.74
C ARG A 565 -9.78 -8.43 12.52
N ASN A 566 -9.27 -8.38 11.29
CA ASN A 566 -7.94 -8.88 10.97
C ASN A 566 -6.86 -8.10 11.73
N THR A 567 -6.97 -6.77 11.77
CA THR A 567 -6.02 -5.89 12.47
C THR A 567 -6.00 -6.15 13.97
N GLN A 568 -7.13 -6.43 14.63
CA GLN A 568 -7.13 -6.90 16.03
C GLN A 568 -6.29 -8.19 16.22
N ARG A 569 -6.33 -9.14 15.27
CA ARG A 569 -5.49 -10.35 15.33
C ARG A 569 -3.99 -10.02 15.24
N VAL A 570 -3.62 -9.01 14.44
CA VAL A 570 -2.23 -8.51 14.36
C VAL A 570 -1.81 -7.88 15.68
N VAL A 571 -2.64 -6.99 16.23
CA VAL A 571 -2.45 -6.32 17.53
C VAL A 571 -2.22 -7.37 18.62
N GLU A 572 -3.10 -8.36 18.72
CA GLU A 572 -3.06 -9.34 19.81
C GLU A 572 -1.86 -10.30 19.76
N VAL A 573 -1.37 -10.63 18.56
CA VAL A 573 -0.22 -11.54 18.40
C VAL A 573 1.12 -10.81 18.43
N TRP A 574 1.20 -9.56 17.93
CA TRP A 574 2.49 -8.92 17.60
C TRP A 574 2.82 -7.61 18.32
N LEU A 575 1.86 -6.90 18.95
CA LEU A 575 2.12 -5.55 19.51
C LEU A 575 2.51 -5.52 21.01
N ASP A 576 2.51 -6.64 21.72
CA ASP A 576 2.94 -6.75 23.13
C ASP A 576 2.32 -5.66 24.04
N ASP A 577 3.13 -4.96 24.84
CA ASP A 577 2.67 -3.90 25.76
C ASP A 577 2.18 -2.63 25.03
N PHE A 578 2.32 -2.55 23.70
CA PHE A 578 1.92 -1.41 22.88
C PHE A 578 0.49 -1.54 22.33
N LYS A 579 -0.18 -2.69 22.50
CA LYS A 579 -1.61 -2.87 22.16
C LYS A 579 -2.54 -1.74 22.64
N PRO A 580 -2.37 -1.15 23.85
CA PRO A 580 -3.22 -0.05 24.32
C PRO A 580 -3.16 1.20 23.44
N LEU A 581 -2.10 1.41 22.64
CA LEU A 581 -2.04 2.53 21.69
C LEU A 581 -3.10 2.38 20.60
N PHE A 582 -3.13 1.23 19.92
CA PHE A 582 -4.14 0.89 18.92
C PHE A 582 -5.56 1.02 19.50
N TYR A 583 -5.83 0.35 20.62
CA TYR A 583 -7.16 0.35 21.22
C TYR A 583 -7.58 1.72 21.77
N SER A 584 -6.66 2.58 22.24
CA SER A 584 -7.01 3.94 22.68
C SER A 584 -7.54 4.86 21.57
N MET A 585 -7.25 4.53 20.31
CA MET A 585 -7.81 5.19 19.12
C MET A 585 -9.02 4.45 18.54
N ARG A 586 -9.29 3.22 19.03
CA ARG A 586 -10.36 2.33 18.61
C ARG A 586 -11.07 1.66 19.82
N PRO A 587 -11.63 2.42 20.78
CA PRO A 587 -12.20 1.82 21.99
C PRO A 587 -13.38 0.88 21.70
N GLU A 588 -14.07 1.08 20.57
CA GLU A 588 -15.15 0.23 20.08
C GLU A 588 -14.74 -1.23 19.83
N LEU A 589 -13.43 -1.49 19.70
CA LEU A 589 -12.89 -2.82 19.43
C LEU A 589 -12.61 -3.64 20.71
N HIS A 590 -12.61 -3.04 21.91
CA HIS A 590 -12.41 -3.79 23.16
C HIS A 590 -13.49 -4.86 23.40
N ALA A 591 -14.74 -4.57 23.05
CA ALA A 591 -15.85 -5.52 23.17
C ALA A 591 -15.98 -6.47 21.96
N ARG A 592 -15.12 -6.35 20.94
CA ARG A 592 -15.29 -7.01 19.65
C ARG A 592 -14.40 -8.25 19.52
N GLN A 593 -15.02 -9.40 19.29
CA GLN A 593 -14.32 -10.66 19.07
C GLN A 593 -13.51 -10.66 17.76
N TYR A 594 -12.28 -11.14 17.84
CA TYR A 594 -11.34 -11.32 16.72
C TYR A 594 -11.04 -12.80 16.41
N GLY A 595 -11.68 -13.73 17.13
CA GLY A 595 -11.48 -15.18 17.03
C GLY A 595 -10.17 -15.66 17.66
N ASP A 596 -10.00 -16.98 17.80
CA ASP A 596 -8.78 -17.54 18.43
C ASP A 596 -7.49 -17.18 17.68
N VAL A 597 -6.44 -16.90 18.44
CA VAL A 597 -5.08 -16.59 17.97
C VAL A 597 -4.02 -17.51 18.60
N SER A 598 -4.42 -18.55 19.33
CA SER A 598 -3.52 -19.42 20.10
C SER A 598 -2.44 -20.07 19.24
N GLU A 599 -2.78 -20.60 18.06
CA GLU A 599 -1.79 -21.14 17.10
C GLU A 599 -0.71 -20.09 16.73
N ARG A 600 -1.11 -18.82 16.58
CA ARG A 600 -0.21 -17.73 16.19
C ARG A 600 0.71 -17.32 17.35
N LEU A 601 0.20 -17.34 18.58
CA LEU A 601 0.98 -17.13 19.81
C LEU A 601 1.97 -18.29 20.06
N GLU A 602 1.56 -19.55 19.84
CA GLU A 602 2.45 -20.71 19.92
C GLU A 602 3.53 -20.70 18.85
N LEU A 603 3.17 -20.37 17.60
CA LEU A 603 4.10 -20.15 16.50
C LEU A 603 5.18 -19.12 16.86
N ARG A 604 4.78 -17.96 17.41
CA ARG A 604 5.68 -16.90 17.84
C ARG A 604 6.63 -17.36 18.96
N LYS A 605 6.12 -18.09 19.96
CA LYS A 605 6.93 -18.72 21.02
C LYS A 605 7.92 -19.75 20.46
N ARG A 606 7.47 -20.64 19.57
CA ARG A 606 8.25 -21.72 18.95
C ARG A 606 9.41 -21.19 18.10
N LEU A 607 9.17 -20.13 17.33
CA LEU A 607 10.18 -19.45 16.52
C LEU A 607 11.11 -18.52 17.34
N LYS A 608 10.86 -18.35 18.64
CA LYS A 608 11.61 -17.47 19.55
C LYS A 608 11.72 -16.03 19.04
N CYS A 609 10.62 -15.53 18.46
CA CYS A 609 10.58 -14.20 17.88
C CYS A 609 10.79 -13.12 18.95
N LYS A 610 11.30 -11.97 18.52
CA LYS A 610 11.51 -10.79 19.36
C LYS A 610 10.19 -10.14 19.80
N ASP A 611 10.30 -9.24 20.77
CA ASP A 611 9.24 -8.34 21.18
C ASP A 611 9.06 -7.15 20.20
N PHE A 612 7.91 -6.48 20.29
CA PHE A 612 7.59 -5.32 19.46
C PHE A 612 8.51 -4.14 19.77
N LYS A 613 9.03 -4.03 21.01
CA LYS A 613 10.02 -3.02 21.37
C LYS A 613 11.31 -3.17 20.54
N TRP A 614 11.82 -4.38 20.38
CA TRP A 614 12.98 -4.66 19.53
C TRP A 614 12.69 -4.29 18.07
N TYR A 615 11.47 -4.56 17.57
CA TYR A 615 11.07 -4.15 16.22
C TYR A 615 11.12 -2.63 16.05
N LEU A 616 10.56 -1.87 17.00
CA LEU A 616 10.65 -0.40 17.01
C LEU A 616 12.12 0.06 17.08
N ASP A 617 12.90 -0.44 18.04
CA ASP A 617 14.29 -0.01 18.26
C ASP A 617 15.24 -0.32 17.07
N ASN A 618 15.00 -1.40 16.31
CA ASN A 618 15.94 -1.92 15.30
C ASN A 618 15.44 -1.80 13.86
N VAL A 619 14.13 -1.97 13.63
CA VAL A 619 13.54 -2.05 12.29
C VAL A 619 12.87 -0.75 11.90
N TYR A 620 12.08 -0.15 12.79
CA TYR A 620 11.29 1.07 12.52
C TYR A 620 11.42 2.15 13.62
N PRO A 621 12.63 2.65 13.93
CA PRO A 621 12.86 3.70 14.93
C PRO A 621 12.38 5.09 14.49
N GLU A 622 11.79 5.21 13.29
CA GLU A 622 11.11 6.42 12.82
C GLU A 622 9.60 6.45 13.14
N LEU A 623 9.02 5.38 13.71
CA LEU A 623 7.65 5.42 14.23
C LEU A 623 7.65 6.09 15.61
N ASP A 624 7.16 7.33 15.68
CA ASP A 624 7.05 8.08 16.94
C ASP A 624 6.14 7.33 17.92
N VAL A 625 6.71 6.87 19.04
CA VAL A 625 5.98 6.15 20.10
C VAL A 625 5.37 7.15 21.09
N PRO A 626 4.04 7.22 21.27
CA PRO A 626 3.42 8.08 22.29
C PRO A 626 3.81 7.66 23.71
N ASP A 627 3.78 8.60 24.65
CA ASP A 627 4.16 8.34 26.04
C ASP A 627 3.27 7.23 26.66
N MET A 628 3.88 6.13 27.10
CA MET A 628 3.16 5.02 27.72
C MET A 628 2.98 5.20 29.23
N ASP A 629 3.71 6.13 29.85
CA ASP A 629 3.63 6.45 31.27
C ASP A 629 2.47 7.44 31.53
N VAL A 630 1.23 7.02 31.27
CA VAL A 630 0.02 7.86 31.27
C VAL A 630 -1.09 7.34 32.18
N THR A 631 -1.90 8.26 32.74
CA THR A 631 -3.11 7.96 33.54
C THR A 631 -4.40 8.13 32.75
N ALA A 632 -4.36 8.80 31.60
CA ALA A 632 -5.51 8.98 30.71
C ALA A 632 -5.07 9.28 29.27
N ARG A 633 -5.91 8.92 28.30
CA ARG A 633 -5.68 9.12 26.87
C ARG A 633 -6.99 9.28 26.09
N GLY A 634 -6.88 9.92 24.92
CA GLY A 634 -7.96 10.08 23.94
C GLY A 634 -8.60 11.46 24.03
N GLU A 635 -9.91 11.52 23.81
CA GLU A 635 -10.67 12.77 23.80
C GLU A 635 -10.89 13.30 25.22
N MET A 636 -10.65 14.59 25.41
CA MET A 636 -10.78 15.29 26.69
C MET A 636 -11.97 16.25 26.63
N ARG A 637 -13.16 15.77 27.00
CA ARG A 637 -14.44 16.49 26.89
C ARG A 637 -14.69 17.41 28.08
N ASN A 638 -15.07 18.66 27.83
CA ASN A 638 -15.51 19.59 28.87
C ASN A 638 -17.01 19.41 29.16
N LEU A 639 -17.38 19.22 30.43
CA LEU A 639 -18.77 18.96 30.80
C LEU A 639 -19.67 20.21 30.70
N GLY A 640 -19.11 21.41 30.84
CA GLY A 640 -19.85 22.68 30.80
C GLY A 640 -20.15 23.24 29.41
N VAL A 641 -19.55 22.69 28.35
CA VAL A 641 -19.83 23.11 26.95
C VAL A 641 -19.96 21.96 25.95
N GLY A 642 -19.80 20.70 26.37
CA GLY A 642 -19.97 19.50 25.52
C GLY A 642 -18.88 19.27 24.45
N LYS A 643 -18.05 20.29 24.18
CA LYS A 643 -16.88 20.27 23.28
C LYS A 643 -15.67 19.55 23.88
N CYS A 644 -14.74 19.16 23.03
CA CYS A 644 -13.46 18.53 23.39
C CYS A 644 -12.28 19.50 23.21
N LEU A 645 -11.22 19.28 23.99
CA LEU A 645 -9.93 19.93 23.81
C LEU A 645 -9.37 19.58 22.42
N ASP A 646 -8.91 20.59 21.68
CA ASP A 646 -8.56 20.45 20.27
C ASP A 646 -7.27 21.21 19.89
N ARG A 647 -6.39 20.54 19.12
CA ARG A 647 -5.21 21.17 18.53
C ARG A 647 -5.58 21.99 17.29
N GLN A 648 -5.83 23.26 17.54
CA GLN A 648 -5.94 24.30 16.51
C GLN A 648 -4.67 24.40 15.64
N SER A 649 -4.86 24.65 14.34
CA SER A 649 -3.82 24.47 13.30
C SER A 649 -2.55 25.30 13.51
N ASN A 650 -2.67 26.53 14.02
CA ASN A 650 -1.56 27.46 14.29
C ASN A 650 -1.97 28.45 15.41
N GLY A 651 -2.27 27.94 16.61
CA GLY A 651 -2.80 28.75 17.69
C GLY A 651 -2.66 28.14 19.09
N PRO A 652 -3.23 28.81 20.11
CA PRO A 652 -3.42 28.21 21.43
C PRO A 652 -4.38 27.02 21.36
N LEU A 653 -4.35 26.17 22.38
CA LEU A 653 -5.27 25.04 22.53
C LEU A 653 -6.73 25.54 22.56
N GLY A 654 -7.56 24.89 21.74
CA GLY A 654 -8.93 25.32 21.46
C GLY A 654 -9.98 24.31 21.90
N LEU A 655 -11.22 24.60 21.51
CA LEU A 655 -12.40 23.79 21.79
C LEU A 655 -13.24 23.59 20.53
N TYR A 656 -13.37 22.33 20.10
CA TYR A 656 -14.13 21.92 18.92
C TYR A 656 -15.17 20.85 19.30
N PRO A 657 -16.25 20.64 18.53
CA PRO A 657 -17.14 19.50 18.75
C PRO A 657 -16.36 18.18 18.84
N CYS A 658 -16.69 17.34 19.83
CA CYS A 658 -16.10 16.01 19.97
C CYS A 658 -16.60 15.11 18.83
N HIS A 659 -15.69 14.44 18.12
CA HIS A 659 -16.04 13.69 16.91
C HIS A 659 -15.73 12.19 16.97
N GLY A 660 -15.04 11.69 18.00
CA GLY A 660 -14.70 10.27 18.16
C GLY A 660 -13.61 9.77 17.22
N GLN A 661 -12.78 10.65 16.66
CA GLN A 661 -11.80 10.31 15.59
C GLN A 661 -10.34 10.51 16.00
N GLY A 662 -10.08 10.89 17.26
CA GLY A 662 -8.71 11.17 17.73
C GLY A 662 -8.09 12.35 17.00
N GLY A 663 -6.97 12.14 16.29
CA GLY A 663 -6.35 13.16 15.45
C GLY A 663 -5.96 14.43 16.22
N HIS A 664 -6.66 15.54 15.99
CA HIS A 664 -6.44 16.81 16.71
C HIS A 664 -6.99 16.81 18.15
N GLN A 665 -7.81 15.84 18.52
CA GLN A 665 -8.42 15.69 19.85
C GLN A 665 -7.83 14.51 20.64
N SER A 666 -6.80 13.82 20.12
CA SER A 666 -6.09 12.78 20.84
C SER A 666 -5.03 13.38 21.77
N PHE A 667 -5.37 13.54 23.04
CA PHE A 667 -4.46 13.99 24.10
C PHE A 667 -4.09 12.84 25.04
N SER A 668 -3.10 13.04 25.90
CA SER A 668 -2.87 12.16 27.06
C SER A 668 -2.38 12.93 28.28
N LEU A 669 -2.53 12.34 29.46
CA LEU A 669 -2.02 12.86 30.73
C LEU A 669 -0.96 11.89 31.25
N SER A 670 0.31 12.29 31.24
CA SER A 670 1.40 11.49 31.82
C SER A 670 1.27 11.35 33.35
N ARG A 671 1.80 10.26 33.95
CA ARG A 671 1.88 10.10 35.42
C ARG A 671 2.74 11.19 36.09
N LYS A 672 3.50 11.95 35.30
CA LYS A 672 4.27 13.14 35.69
C LYS A 672 3.43 14.45 35.68
N GLY A 673 2.15 14.35 35.35
CA GLY A 673 1.18 15.45 35.28
C GLY A 673 1.20 16.26 33.99
N HIS A 674 2.08 15.97 33.02
CA HIS A 674 2.06 16.73 31.77
C HIS A 674 0.86 16.33 30.90
N LEU A 675 0.03 17.31 30.56
CA LEU A 675 -0.97 17.23 29.50
C LEU A 675 -0.24 17.29 28.14
N GLN A 676 -0.38 16.24 27.34
CA GLN A 676 0.42 15.95 26.15
C GLN A 676 -0.44 15.85 24.88
N TYR A 677 0.19 16.19 23.76
CA TYR A 677 -0.26 15.94 22.39
C TYR A 677 0.97 15.58 21.54
N GLU A 678 0.99 14.39 20.93
CA GLU A 678 2.22 13.81 20.34
C GLU A 678 3.39 13.87 21.37
N SER A 679 4.58 14.29 20.94
CA SER A 679 5.77 14.58 21.74
C SER A 679 5.77 15.98 22.41
N LYS A 680 4.65 16.71 22.39
CA LYS A 680 4.50 18.08 22.90
C LYS A 680 3.67 18.12 24.18
N CYS A 681 3.96 19.06 25.06
CA CYS A 681 3.24 19.28 26.32
C CYS A 681 2.62 20.68 26.41
N ALA A 682 1.62 20.82 27.26
CA ALA A 682 0.92 22.07 27.55
C ALA A 682 1.82 23.09 28.29
N LEU A 683 1.83 24.35 27.82
CA LEU A 683 2.53 25.48 28.43
C LEU A 683 1.80 26.82 28.17
N PRO A 684 2.22 27.96 28.76
CA PRO A 684 1.66 29.27 28.45
C PRO A 684 1.81 29.67 26.99
N TRP A 685 0.73 30.15 26.36
CA TRP A 685 0.78 30.68 25.00
C TRP A 685 1.23 32.14 24.98
N LYS A 686 2.49 32.37 24.59
CA LYS A 686 3.10 33.70 24.51
C LYS A 686 2.99 34.44 25.86
N SER A 687 2.42 35.64 25.88
CA SER A 687 2.14 36.44 27.08
C SER A 687 0.64 36.52 27.38
N THR A 688 -0.15 35.49 27.03
CA THR A 688 -1.60 35.44 27.31
C THR A 688 -1.95 34.43 28.40
N ASP A 689 -3.20 34.48 28.86
CA ASP A 689 -3.81 33.55 29.80
C ASP A 689 -4.12 32.15 29.21
N ARG A 690 -3.88 31.99 27.91
CA ARG A 690 -4.23 30.80 27.10
C ARG A 690 -3.13 29.76 27.12
N MET A 691 -3.51 28.51 26.87
CA MET A 691 -2.57 27.39 26.80
C MET A 691 -2.11 27.12 25.36
N GLY A 692 -0.91 26.55 25.18
CA GLY A 692 -0.39 26.10 23.89
C GLY A 692 0.51 24.87 24.05
N LEU A 693 1.04 24.36 22.94
CA LEU A 693 1.87 23.14 22.90
C LEU A 693 3.34 23.46 22.56
N GLY A 694 4.26 22.71 23.16
CA GLY A 694 5.70 22.83 22.91
C GLY A 694 6.52 21.75 23.61
N ASN A 695 7.83 21.94 23.71
CA ASN A 695 8.75 20.91 24.20
C ASN A 695 8.50 20.56 25.69
N CYS A 696 8.22 19.29 25.97
CA CYS A 696 7.98 18.74 27.33
C CYS A 696 9.12 18.93 28.33
N ARG A 697 10.33 19.32 27.89
CA ARG A 697 11.48 19.64 28.75
C ARG A 697 11.64 21.15 29.04
N ALA A 698 10.72 22.00 28.57
CA ALA A 698 10.76 23.43 28.82
C ALA A 698 10.36 23.76 30.28
N THR A 699 11.01 24.77 30.87
CA THR A 699 10.84 25.15 32.29
C THR A 699 9.45 25.70 32.66
N ARG A 700 8.56 25.92 31.69
CA ARG A 700 7.20 26.46 31.88
C ARG A 700 6.09 25.46 31.47
N VAL A 701 6.41 24.17 31.36
CA VAL A 701 5.39 23.14 31.10
C VAL A 701 4.49 23.02 32.33
N PHE A 702 3.17 23.05 32.10
CA PHE A 702 2.17 22.88 33.16
C PHE A 702 2.12 21.42 33.63
N LYS A 703 1.90 21.22 34.94
CA LYS A 703 1.65 19.91 35.53
C LYS A 703 0.26 19.89 36.13
N PHE A 704 -0.55 18.92 35.74
CA PHE A 704 -1.94 18.76 36.15
C PHE A 704 -2.14 17.54 37.05
N GLU A 705 -2.90 17.76 38.10
CA GLU A 705 -3.55 16.75 38.93
C GLU A 705 -4.99 16.59 38.42
N HIS A 706 -5.37 15.40 37.91
CA HIS A 706 -6.78 15.13 37.58
C HIS A 706 -7.48 14.56 38.81
N THR A 707 -8.49 15.28 39.28
CA THR A 707 -9.17 14.98 40.55
C THR A 707 -10.41 14.13 40.34
N LYS A 708 -10.87 13.45 41.40
CA LYS A 708 -12.13 12.65 41.39
C LYS A 708 -13.36 13.45 40.96
N ASN A 709 -13.34 14.78 41.12
CA ASN A 709 -14.41 15.69 40.71
C ASN A 709 -14.24 16.17 39.25
N ASN A 710 -13.47 15.44 38.42
CA ASN A 710 -13.11 15.75 37.04
C ASN A 710 -12.33 17.06 36.82
N ALA A 711 -11.95 17.79 37.87
CA ALA A 711 -11.18 19.03 37.74
C ALA A 711 -9.70 18.74 37.45
N MET A 712 -9.13 19.47 36.50
CA MET A 712 -7.71 19.45 36.14
C MET A 712 -7.00 20.62 36.84
N VAL A 713 -6.31 20.34 37.95
CA VAL A 713 -5.68 21.36 38.81
C VAL A 713 -4.20 21.49 38.47
N GLU A 714 -3.74 22.68 38.11
CA GLU A 714 -2.32 22.95 37.87
C GLU A 714 -1.55 22.98 39.20
N ALA A 715 -0.47 22.21 39.28
CA ALA A 715 0.16 21.83 40.54
C ALA A 715 0.77 23.01 41.32
N HIS A 716 1.37 24.00 40.64
CA HIS A 716 2.11 25.10 41.28
C HIS A 716 1.20 26.28 41.62
N THR A 717 0.27 26.60 40.72
CA THR A 717 -0.65 27.74 40.87
C THR A 717 -1.96 27.38 41.58
N ARG A 718 -2.26 26.07 41.73
CA ARG A 718 -3.52 25.51 42.22
C ARG A 718 -4.76 26.08 41.51
N LYS A 719 -4.59 26.48 40.25
CA LYS A 719 -5.66 26.94 39.34
C LYS A 719 -6.20 25.78 38.52
N CYS A 720 -7.48 25.85 38.19
CA CYS A 720 -8.16 24.84 37.38
C CYS A 720 -8.11 25.21 35.89
N LEU A 721 -7.94 24.20 35.03
CA LEU A 721 -8.14 24.34 33.58
C LEU A 721 -9.61 24.64 33.30
N SER A 722 -9.89 25.78 32.69
CA SER A 722 -11.23 26.31 32.47
C SER A 722 -11.45 26.71 31.01
N VAL A 723 -12.72 26.74 30.59
CA VAL A 723 -13.16 27.23 29.28
C VAL A 723 -13.22 28.76 29.28
N SER A 724 -12.66 29.39 28.26
CA SER A 724 -12.69 30.84 28.06
C SER A 724 -14.12 31.38 27.91
N ARG A 725 -14.34 32.68 28.19
CA ARG A 725 -15.69 33.30 28.14
C ARG A 725 -16.37 33.17 26.77
N ASP A 726 -15.57 33.18 25.69
CA ASP A 726 -16.00 33.00 24.29
C ASP A 726 -16.14 31.52 23.87
N LYS A 727 -15.89 30.55 24.76
CA LYS A 727 -16.01 29.10 24.53
C LYS A 727 -15.14 28.54 23.39
N ASN A 728 -14.02 29.21 23.10
CA ASN A 728 -13.11 28.87 22.01
C ASN A 728 -11.76 28.32 22.47
N PHE A 729 -11.30 28.65 23.69
CA PHE A 729 -9.95 28.37 24.17
C PHE A 729 -9.96 27.83 25.61
N VAL A 730 -8.82 27.26 26.03
CA VAL A 730 -8.57 26.89 27.43
C VAL A 730 -7.59 27.83 28.12
N ILE A 731 -7.89 28.12 29.39
CA ILE A 731 -7.22 29.09 30.26
C ILE A 731 -7.09 28.54 31.68
N LEU A 732 -6.24 29.13 32.53
CA LEU A 732 -6.15 28.78 33.96
C LEU A 732 -6.91 29.81 34.81
N GLN A 733 -7.90 29.34 35.58
CA GLN A 733 -8.73 30.18 36.46
C GLN A 733 -8.71 29.67 37.91
N GLN A 734 -9.17 30.48 38.85
CA GLN A 734 -9.35 30.03 40.23
C GLN A 734 -10.34 28.85 40.25
N CYS A 735 -10.04 27.79 41.00
CA CYS A 735 -10.91 26.63 41.08
C CYS A 735 -12.27 27.01 41.69
N ASP A 736 -13.36 26.84 40.93
CA ASP A 736 -14.74 27.16 41.32
C ASP A 736 -15.67 25.94 41.27
N GLY A 737 -15.17 24.79 40.80
CA GLY A 737 -15.93 23.54 40.70
C GLY A 737 -17.00 23.52 39.59
N SER A 738 -17.17 24.61 38.84
CA SER A 738 -18.20 24.73 37.81
C SER A 738 -17.98 23.73 36.67
N PRO A 739 -19.03 23.36 35.91
CA PRO A 739 -18.91 22.43 34.78
C PRO A 739 -17.86 22.84 33.73
N LYS A 740 -17.53 24.14 33.62
CA LYS A 740 -16.46 24.66 32.73
C LYS A 740 -15.06 24.20 33.14
N GLN A 741 -14.87 23.79 34.39
CA GLN A 741 -13.61 23.30 34.94
C GLN A 741 -13.54 21.77 35.02
N GLN A 742 -14.64 21.07 34.67
CA GLN A 742 -14.75 19.62 34.73
C GLN A 742 -14.47 18.98 33.36
N TRP A 743 -13.49 18.08 33.34
CA TRP A 743 -12.99 17.43 32.13
C TRP A 743 -13.04 15.91 32.29
N LYS A 744 -13.76 15.24 31.38
CA LYS A 744 -13.84 13.77 31.32
C LYS A 744 -13.04 13.27 30.12
N TRP A 745 -12.13 12.33 30.37
CA TRP A 745 -11.40 11.60 29.35
C TRP A 745 -12.25 10.47 28.74
N SER A 746 -11.98 10.10 27.49
CA SER A 746 -12.56 8.90 26.88
C SER A 746 -11.98 7.61 27.47
N THR A 747 -10.68 7.59 27.78
CA THR A 747 -9.99 6.42 28.34
C THR A 747 -9.17 6.81 29.57
N TYR A 748 -9.40 6.11 30.68
CA TYR A 748 -8.55 6.16 31.88
C TYR A 748 -7.64 4.92 31.90
N ILE A 749 -6.42 5.11 32.41
CA ILE A 749 -5.37 4.09 32.47
C ILE A 749 -4.89 4.06 33.92
N HIS A 750 -5.01 2.92 34.58
CA HIS A 750 -4.71 2.75 36.00
C HIS A 750 -3.27 2.27 36.22
#